data_AF-A0A248YNG7-F1
#
_entry.id   AF-A0A248YNG7-F1
#
_cell.length_a   1.000
_cell.length_b   1.000
_cell.length_c   1.000
_cell.angle_alpha   90.00
_cell.angle_beta   90.00
_cell.angle_gamma   90.00
#
_symmetry.space_group_name_H-M   'P 1'
#
loop_
_entity.id
_entity.type
_entity.pdbx_description
1 polymer ?
#
loop_
_entity_poly.entity_id
_entity_poly.type
_entity_poly.pdbx_seq_one_letter_code
_entity_poly.pdbx_strand_id
1 'polypeptide(L)'
;MRSSATAAAPSSGRDALSTDPDAPTRDHDVPATGPGVPGAGRSAGRDRYLDLWRAAALVRVVVYHVFGWLWLTVLFPAMGLMFALAGSLMAASLDRTGPAAVGRRLRRLLPPLWAFGAIAVPLLLLTGWRARPAGELGWGELIWWVLPLRTPPAGDQPWAWAFNVVLWYIVTYLWLVLLSPALLAVFRRWPWPTVAAAALLPILARFGVARLDGYFSEQATNVSSYLACWLLGFAHHDGLLRRIPARRYAAAVAALAVGGAGWIVAAGALGGVYDLNRIQGGNTLWSLAFVATVLRFRPSLDWLPRVRPLHRAVEVLNARAVTVYLWHLPVGMVAALLLTPYDTRNYWANVAIRLLVVWLLLAVPVAVFGWIEDVAARRRPALLPAGAPARGPRPTAAGNPTATGGPAATGGPVERPVEGPVEGPAERPRRTVHLWAAVRRWAAAPRWAARRPGNPWHRGMVGGVAALAVLLAGAALHMVPGLPVPVPGPVVQAETPRYLSDQVLVLDDADAEAPDLVAVSAAAGDSAVTVGGTAYPNAVVARTPSRIRVHPPSGCDRLRARTGIGQADEAASVTFAVQADGATVFDSGARTVADGTAEVDVPLPATTTAVELVATSSSGSASAVWADAHFLCVS
;
A
#
# COMPACT_ATOMS: atom_id res chain seq x y z
N MET A 1 45.82 -55.93 17.47
CA MET A 1 44.93 -54.91 18.08
C MET A 1 45.59 -53.54 17.94
N ARG A 2 44.77 -52.54 17.59
CA ARG A 2 44.99 -51.07 17.55
C ARG A 2 45.74 -50.57 18.81
N SER A 3 46.41 -49.42 18.91
CA SER A 3 46.61 -48.19 18.13
C SER A 3 47.55 -47.27 18.95
N SER A 4 48.25 -46.31 18.32
CA SER A 4 48.53 -44.92 18.80
C SER A 4 49.98 -44.45 18.52
N ALA A 5 50.12 -43.26 17.92
CA ALA A 5 51.23 -42.28 17.95
C ALA A 5 51.12 -41.44 16.65
N THR A 6 50.80 -40.14 16.62
CA THR A 6 51.42 -38.94 17.20
C THR A 6 52.90 -38.79 16.88
N ALA A 7 53.26 -37.87 15.97
CA ALA A 7 54.33 -36.86 16.11
C ALA A 7 54.68 -36.20 14.76
N ALA A 8 55.20 -34.99 14.84
CA ALA A 8 55.49 -34.05 13.76
C ALA A 8 56.98 -33.97 13.36
N ALA A 9 57.21 -33.43 12.14
CA ALA A 9 58.44 -32.79 11.59
C ALA A 9 59.66 -33.72 11.33
N PRO A 10 60.70 -33.36 10.49
CA PRO A 10 61.13 -31.99 10.11
C PRO A 10 61.80 -31.75 8.70
N SER A 11 62.10 -30.46 8.44
CA SER A 11 63.38 -29.90 7.93
C SER A 11 63.60 -29.43 6.46
N SER A 12 64.31 -28.29 6.38
CA SER A 12 65.11 -27.67 5.30
C SER A 12 64.35 -26.90 4.19
N GLY A 13 64.72 -25.71 3.71
CA GLY A 13 65.80 -24.75 3.99
C GLY A 13 65.79 -23.61 2.92
N ARG A 14 66.09 -22.37 3.36
CA ARG A 14 66.78 -21.19 2.72
C ARG A 14 66.97 -21.15 1.17
N ASP A 15 66.98 -20.03 0.42
CA ASP A 15 66.93 -18.56 0.57
C ASP A 15 66.66 -18.02 -0.87
N ALA A 16 65.69 -17.13 -1.11
CA ALA A 16 65.78 -15.66 -1.27
C ALA A 16 66.55 -15.11 -2.50
N LEU A 17 65.84 -14.41 -3.41
CA LEU A 17 66.12 -12.99 -3.73
C LEU A 17 64.96 -12.33 -4.51
N SER A 18 64.48 -11.20 -3.99
CA SER A 18 63.52 -10.27 -4.57
C SER A 18 64.19 -9.25 -5.50
N THR A 19 63.47 -8.69 -6.48
CA THR A 19 63.16 -7.25 -6.66
C THR A 19 62.54 -6.96 -8.04
N ASP A 20 61.42 -6.23 -8.04
CA ASP A 20 60.73 -5.55 -9.16
C ASP A 20 61.37 -4.14 -9.31
N PRO A 21 61.53 -3.47 -10.50
CA PRO A 21 60.41 -2.84 -11.23
C PRO A 21 60.60 -2.54 -12.77
N ASP A 22 59.52 -2.14 -13.43
CA ASP A 22 59.40 -1.27 -14.64
C ASP A 22 59.83 -1.72 -16.08
N ALA A 23 58.79 -1.92 -16.91
CA ALA A 23 58.64 -1.60 -18.36
C ALA A 23 59.21 -2.58 -19.44
N PRO A 24 58.77 -2.45 -20.72
CA PRO A 24 57.44 -2.69 -21.28
C PRO A 24 57.47 -3.78 -22.40
N THR A 25 56.41 -4.57 -22.58
CA THR A 25 56.31 -5.47 -23.76
C THR A 25 55.07 -5.18 -24.59
N ARG A 26 55.34 -4.70 -25.82
CA ARG A 26 54.42 -4.63 -26.95
C ARG A 26 54.29 -6.01 -27.60
N ASP A 27 53.21 -6.10 -28.37
CA ASP A 27 52.84 -7.09 -29.39
C ASP A 27 52.36 -8.45 -28.90
N HIS A 28 51.05 -8.68 -29.11
CA HIS A 28 50.60 -9.53 -30.21
C HIS A 28 49.17 -9.14 -30.61
N ASP A 29 49.07 -8.41 -31.72
CA ASP A 29 47.85 -8.28 -32.52
C ASP A 29 47.52 -9.64 -33.15
N VAL A 30 46.34 -10.18 -32.85
CA VAL A 30 45.68 -11.22 -33.66
C VAL A 30 44.30 -10.69 -34.06
N PRO A 31 44.04 -10.47 -35.35
CA PRO A 31 42.75 -9.96 -35.82
C PRO A 31 41.76 -11.11 -35.94
N ALA A 32 40.84 -11.26 -34.97
CA ALA A 32 39.68 -12.13 -35.11
C ALA A 32 38.47 -11.33 -35.63
N THR A 33 38.39 -11.22 -36.96
CA THR A 33 37.17 -10.86 -37.69
C THR A 33 36.12 -11.97 -37.50
N GLY A 34 35.25 -11.81 -36.50
CA GLY A 34 33.97 -12.52 -36.42
C GLY A 34 32.82 -11.58 -36.83
N PRO A 35 31.78 -12.07 -37.53
CA PRO A 35 30.66 -11.22 -37.93
C PRO A 35 29.99 -10.67 -36.68
N GLY A 36 30.11 -9.35 -36.51
CA GLY A 36 29.46 -8.61 -35.45
C GLY A 36 27.96 -8.86 -35.52
N VAL A 37 27.46 -9.69 -34.60
CA VAL A 37 26.11 -9.50 -34.07
C VAL A 37 26.03 -8.01 -33.76
N PRO A 38 25.05 -7.25 -34.27
CA PRO A 38 24.85 -5.88 -33.84
C PRO A 38 24.48 -5.96 -32.36
N GLY A 39 25.51 -5.92 -31.51
CA GLY A 39 25.40 -5.70 -30.09
C GLY A 39 24.60 -4.44 -30.00
N ALA A 40 23.35 -4.59 -29.58
CA ALA A 40 22.44 -3.50 -29.33
C ALA A 40 23.06 -2.66 -28.21
N GLY A 41 23.98 -1.78 -28.60
CA GLY A 41 24.44 -0.62 -27.89
C GLY A 41 23.26 0.34 -27.77
N ARG A 42 22.22 -0.09 -27.08
CA ARG A 42 21.35 0.83 -26.36
C ARG A 42 22.24 1.41 -25.29
N SER A 43 22.86 2.54 -25.61
CA SER A 43 23.19 3.54 -24.60
C SER A 43 22.05 3.53 -23.59
N ALA A 44 22.39 3.39 -22.32
CA ALA A 44 21.47 3.21 -21.20
C ALA A 44 20.62 4.48 -20.99
N GLY A 45 19.74 4.75 -21.96
CA GLY A 45 18.78 5.84 -21.98
C GLY A 45 17.68 5.49 -21.01
N ARG A 46 17.53 6.34 -20.00
CA ARG A 46 16.42 6.34 -19.05
C ARG A 46 15.08 6.21 -19.80
N ASP A 47 14.29 5.18 -19.48
CA ASP A 47 13.04 4.88 -20.17
C ASP A 47 11.93 5.87 -19.73
N ARG A 48 11.75 6.92 -20.55
CA ARG A 48 10.80 8.02 -20.29
C ARG A 48 9.36 7.53 -20.11
N TYR A 49 9.00 6.42 -20.74
CA TYR A 49 7.66 5.86 -20.62
C TYR A 49 7.42 5.29 -19.22
N LEU A 50 8.40 4.56 -18.69
CA LEU A 50 8.31 4.03 -17.32
C LEU A 50 8.42 5.13 -16.26
N ASP A 51 9.20 6.19 -16.52
CA ASP A 51 9.25 7.37 -15.64
C ASP A 51 7.90 8.09 -15.56
N LEU A 52 7.21 8.26 -16.69
CA LEU A 52 5.90 8.90 -16.73
C LEU A 52 4.88 8.07 -15.93
N TRP A 53 4.88 6.76 -16.12
CA TRP A 53 4.01 5.85 -15.37
C TRP A 53 4.26 5.86 -13.87
N ARG A 54 5.53 5.91 -13.45
CA ARG A 54 5.91 6.04 -12.04
C ARG A 54 5.47 7.38 -11.44
N ALA A 55 5.64 8.47 -12.18
CA ALA A 55 5.17 9.79 -11.75
C ALA A 55 3.63 9.83 -11.66
N ALA A 56 2.93 9.28 -12.66
CA ALA A 56 1.48 9.19 -12.65
C ALA A 56 0.97 8.34 -11.47
N ALA A 57 1.61 7.21 -11.18
CA ALA A 57 1.28 6.36 -10.04
C ALA A 57 1.41 7.13 -8.72
N LEU A 58 2.49 7.88 -8.53
CA LEU A 58 2.71 8.71 -7.34
C LEU A 58 1.66 9.81 -7.21
N VAL A 59 1.37 10.55 -8.29
CA VAL A 59 0.31 11.57 -8.31
C VAL A 59 -1.03 10.94 -7.93
N ARG A 60 -1.38 9.79 -8.53
CA ARG A 60 -2.63 9.09 -8.22
C ARG A 60 -2.68 8.62 -6.76
N VAL A 61 -1.58 8.18 -6.17
CA VAL A 61 -1.52 7.85 -4.73
C VAL A 61 -1.85 9.07 -3.87
N VAL A 62 -1.27 10.23 -4.17
CA VAL A 62 -1.58 11.48 -3.44
C VAL A 62 -3.05 11.83 -3.59
N VAL A 63 -3.57 11.88 -4.82
CA VAL A 63 -4.98 12.24 -5.10
C VAL A 63 -5.95 11.28 -4.41
N TYR A 64 -5.67 9.98 -4.45
CA TYR A 64 -6.48 8.96 -3.79
C TYR A 64 -6.58 9.22 -2.27
N HIS A 65 -5.46 9.50 -1.60
CA HIS A 65 -5.49 9.73 -0.15
C HIS A 65 -6.06 11.09 0.25
N VAL A 66 -6.01 12.10 -0.62
CA VAL A 66 -6.62 13.41 -0.35
C VAL A 66 -8.15 13.32 -0.37
N PHE A 67 -8.73 12.47 -1.21
CA PHE A 67 -10.19 12.43 -1.42
C PHE A 67 -10.87 11.11 -1.04
N GLY A 68 -10.12 10.04 -0.77
CA GLY A 68 -10.68 8.71 -0.52
C GLY A 68 -11.39 8.10 -1.74
N TRP A 69 -11.09 8.58 -2.96
CA TRP A 69 -11.79 8.14 -4.17
C TRP A 69 -11.46 6.70 -4.56
N LEU A 70 -12.23 5.75 -4.04
CA LEU A 70 -12.04 4.32 -4.24
C LEU A 70 -11.97 3.91 -5.71
N TRP A 71 -12.76 4.54 -6.58
CA TRP A 71 -12.75 4.26 -8.02
C TRP A 71 -11.37 4.46 -8.68
N LEU A 72 -10.49 5.29 -8.11
CA LEU A 72 -9.11 5.46 -8.60
C LEU A 72 -8.28 4.18 -8.47
N THR A 73 -8.56 3.29 -7.51
CA THR A 73 -7.80 2.03 -7.33
C THR A 73 -8.08 1.07 -8.48
N VAL A 74 -9.34 1.07 -8.95
CA VAL A 74 -9.78 0.24 -10.05
C VAL A 74 -9.36 0.86 -11.38
N LEU A 75 -9.58 2.17 -11.57
CA LEU A 75 -9.19 2.84 -12.82
C LEU A 75 -7.69 2.75 -13.07
N PHE A 76 -6.90 2.91 -12.00
CA PHE A 76 -5.45 2.92 -12.08
C PHE A 76 -4.83 2.19 -10.87
N PRO A 77 -4.59 0.87 -10.96
CA PRO A 77 -3.98 0.07 -9.90
C PRO A 77 -2.48 0.38 -9.76
N ALA A 78 -2.19 1.55 -9.19
CA ALA A 78 -0.84 2.11 -9.10
C ALA A 78 0.14 1.22 -8.32
N MET A 79 -0.32 0.53 -7.28
CA MET A 79 0.56 -0.30 -6.43
C MET A 79 1.15 -1.47 -7.23
N GLY A 80 0.31 -2.24 -7.92
CA GLY A 80 0.76 -3.34 -8.79
C GLY A 80 1.71 -2.86 -9.89
N LEU A 81 1.41 -1.70 -10.51
CA LEU A 81 2.32 -1.09 -11.50
C LEU A 81 3.68 -0.73 -10.90
N MET A 82 3.70 -0.06 -9.75
CA MET A 82 4.96 0.34 -9.13
C MET A 82 5.82 -0.88 -8.74
N PHE A 83 5.21 -1.97 -8.24
CA PHE A 83 5.93 -3.22 -7.97
C PHE A 83 6.48 -3.87 -9.25
N ALA A 84 5.75 -3.86 -10.36
CA ALA A 84 6.25 -4.41 -11.61
C ALA A 84 7.41 -3.58 -12.20
N LEU A 85 7.30 -2.25 -12.17
CA LEU A 85 8.39 -1.37 -12.59
C LEU A 85 9.63 -1.57 -11.70
N ALA A 86 9.43 -1.68 -10.39
CA ALA A 86 10.49 -1.96 -9.43
C ALA A 86 11.15 -3.33 -9.66
N GLY A 87 10.36 -4.38 -9.93
CA GLY A 87 10.86 -5.72 -10.26
C GLY A 87 11.74 -5.70 -11.51
N SER A 88 11.29 -5.02 -12.58
CA SER A 88 12.10 -4.86 -13.80
C SER A 88 13.43 -4.15 -13.52
N LEU A 89 13.43 -3.08 -12.73
CA LEU A 89 14.64 -2.37 -12.33
C LEU A 89 15.52 -3.20 -11.39
N MET A 90 14.94 -4.06 -10.55
CA MET A 90 15.67 -4.94 -9.64
C MET A 90 16.39 -6.05 -10.41
N ALA A 91 15.72 -6.71 -11.37
CA ALA A 91 16.36 -7.67 -12.26
C ALA A 91 17.56 -7.05 -12.99
N ALA A 92 17.38 -5.86 -13.57
CA ALA A 92 18.47 -5.11 -14.19
C ALA A 92 19.62 -4.78 -13.24
N SER A 93 19.32 -4.57 -11.94
CA SER A 93 20.33 -4.27 -10.92
C SER A 93 21.09 -5.53 -10.50
N LEU A 94 20.38 -6.64 -10.34
CA LEU A 94 20.94 -7.96 -10.03
C LEU A 94 21.85 -8.45 -11.15
N ASP A 95 21.45 -8.30 -12.41
CA ASP A 95 22.31 -8.69 -13.55
C ASP A 95 23.60 -7.88 -13.60
N ARG A 96 23.54 -6.58 -13.26
CA ARG A 96 24.71 -5.71 -13.32
C ARG A 96 25.68 -5.94 -12.17
N THR A 97 25.17 -6.30 -10.99
CA THR A 97 25.95 -6.17 -9.76
C THR A 97 25.70 -7.26 -8.71
N GLY A 98 25.00 -8.32 -9.07
CA GLY A 98 24.71 -9.46 -8.21
C GLY A 98 23.93 -9.09 -6.94
N PRO A 99 24.07 -9.90 -5.86
CA PRO A 99 23.38 -9.68 -4.58
C PRO A 99 23.63 -8.31 -3.94
N ALA A 100 24.77 -7.65 -4.24
CA ALA A 100 25.05 -6.30 -3.76
C ALA A 100 24.02 -5.25 -4.25
N ALA A 101 23.20 -5.57 -5.26
CA ALA A 101 22.06 -4.76 -5.66
C ALA A 101 21.08 -4.51 -4.51
N VAL A 102 20.88 -5.49 -3.62
CA VAL A 102 20.02 -5.40 -2.44
C VAL A 102 20.50 -4.26 -1.53
N GLY A 103 21.78 -4.27 -1.14
CA GLY A 103 22.35 -3.20 -0.31
C GLY A 103 22.28 -1.81 -0.95
N ARG A 104 22.36 -1.72 -2.29
CA ARG A 104 22.13 -0.45 -3.01
C ARG A 104 20.69 0.04 -2.93
N ARG A 105 19.71 -0.86 -2.91
CA ARG A 105 18.29 -0.52 -2.77
C ARG A 105 17.95 -0.14 -1.34
N LEU A 106 18.44 -0.89 -0.35
CA LEU A 106 18.28 -0.56 1.07
C LEU A 106 18.84 0.83 1.37
N ARG A 107 20.05 1.15 0.90
CA ARG A 107 20.63 2.49 1.08
C ARG A 107 19.81 3.60 0.45
N ARG A 108 19.04 3.33 -0.62
CA ARG A 108 18.18 4.32 -1.27
C ARG A 108 16.84 4.51 -0.56
N LEU A 109 16.44 3.54 0.26
CA LEU A 109 15.12 3.47 0.89
C LEU A 109 15.17 3.86 2.38
N LEU A 110 16.14 3.31 3.11
CA LEU A 110 16.20 3.43 4.57
C LEU A 110 16.53 4.85 5.05
N PRO A 111 17.47 5.61 4.46
CA PRO A 111 17.77 6.96 4.99
C PRO A 111 16.58 7.94 4.93
N PRO A 112 15.81 8.04 3.82
CA PRO A 112 14.58 8.83 3.84
C PRO A 112 13.55 8.34 4.88
N LEU A 113 13.43 7.02 5.07
CA LEU A 113 12.56 6.45 6.11
C LEU A 113 13.03 6.82 7.51
N TRP A 114 14.34 6.76 7.79
CA TRP A 114 14.89 7.13 9.09
C TRP A 114 14.71 8.61 9.39
N ALA A 115 14.85 9.48 8.39
CA ALA A 115 14.55 10.90 8.55
C ALA A 115 13.07 11.14 8.88
N PHE A 116 12.17 10.38 8.26
CA PHE A 116 10.75 10.39 8.59
C PHE A 116 10.48 9.84 10.00
N GLY A 117 11.09 8.71 10.36
CA GLY A 117 11.00 8.09 11.68
C GLY A 117 11.58 8.96 12.80
N ALA A 118 12.64 9.72 12.54
CA ALA A 118 13.22 10.67 13.48
C ALA A 118 12.27 11.81 13.86
N ILE A 119 11.19 12.01 13.11
CA ILE A 119 10.12 12.96 13.43
C ILE A 119 8.89 12.21 13.95
N ALA A 120 8.50 11.14 13.28
CA ALA A 120 7.32 10.35 13.64
C ALA A 120 7.45 9.72 15.04
N VAL A 121 8.57 9.08 15.35
CA VAL A 121 8.78 8.37 16.62
C VAL A 121 8.76 9.33 17.81
N PRO A 122 9.50 10.46 17.83
CA PRO A 122 9.38 11.42 18.93
C PRO A 122 7.96 11.98 19.07
N LEU A 123 7.27 12.30 17.97
CA LEU A 123 5.91 12.80 18.03
C LEU A 123 4.95 11.76 18.64
N LEU A 124 5.08 10.50 18.23
CA LEU A 124 4.32 9.39 18.81
C LEU A 124 4.60 9.28 20.32
N LEU A 125 5.87 9.25 20.73
CA LEU A 125 6.27 9.13 22.13
C LEU A 125 5.79 10.31 22.99
N LEU A 126 5.94 11.54 22.50
CA LEU A 126 5.54 12.76 23.22
C LEU A 126 4.02 12.88 23.40
N THR A 127 3.25 12.32 22.48
CA THR A 127 1.77 12.29 22.55
C THR A 127 1.23 11.02 23.23
N GLY A 128 2.09 10.32 23.98
CA GLY A 128 1.68 9.21 24.83
C GLY A 128 1.62 7.86 24.14
N TRP A 129 2.29 7.67 22.99
CA TRP A 129 2.51 6.32 22.49
C TRP A 129 3.25 5.50 23.54
N ARG A 130 2.70 4.33 23.86
CA ARG A 130 3.31 3.36 24.75
C ARG A 130 3.32 2.01 24.03
N ALA A 131 4.35 1.22 24.31
CA ALA A 131 4.33 -0.18 23.95
C ALA A 131 3.06 -0.81 24.56
N ARG A 132 2.15 -1.30 23.72
CA ARG A 132 0.98 -2.03 24.22
C ARG A 132 1.48 -3.25 25.01
N PRO A 133 0.86 -3.60 26.14
CA PRO A 133 1.10 -4.88 26.80
C PRO A 133 0.89 -6.08 25.87
N ALA A 134 0.13 -5.90 24.78
CA ALA A 134 -0.25 -6.91 23.78
C ALA A 134 0.53 -6.85 22.44
N GLY A 135 1.54 -5.99 22.29
CA GLY A 135 2.47 -6.14 21.15
C GLY A 135 3.39 -7.32 21.43
N GLU A 136 3.54 -8.28 20.52
CA GLU A 136 4.35 -9.50 20.77
C GLU A 136 5.77 -9.18 21.26
N LEU A 137 6.32 -8.01 20.93
CA LEU A 137 7.65 -7.54 21.38
C LEU A 137 7.64 -6.31 22.31
N GLY A 138 6.48 -5.77 22.70
CA GLY A 138 6.38 -4.56 23.53
C GLY A 138 7.18 -3.37 22.95
N TRP A 139 8.11 -2.81 23.72
CA TRP A 139 9.00 -1.72 23.26
C TRP A 139 9.93 -2.15 22.12
N GLY A 140 10.17 -3.45 21.97
CA GLY A 140 10.93 -4.03 20.87
C GLY A 140 10.32 -3.79 19.48
N GLU A 141 9.02 -3.48 19.39
CA GLU A 141 8.36 -3.14 18.13
C GLU A 141 8.96 -1.89 17.45
N LEU A 142 9.64 -1.02 18.21
CA LEU A 142 10.32 0.14 17.63
C LEU A 142 11.49 -0.22 16.71
N ILE A 143 12.00 -1.46 16.76
CA ILE A 143 13.05 -1.93 15.84
C ILE A 143 12.62 -1.84 14.38
N TRP A 144 11.31 -1.94 14.11
CA TRP A 144 10.77 -1.87 12.76
C TRP A 144 10.92 -0.47 12.14
N TRP A 145 11.10 0.59 12.93
CA TRP A 145 11.48 1.91 12.41
C TRP A 145 12.92 1.95 11.87
N VAL A 146 13.79 1.05 12.32
CA VAL A 146 15.18 0.92 11.83
C VAL A 146 15.23 0.04 10.60
N LEU A 147 14.64 -1.15 10.66
CA LEU A 147 14.57 -2.08 9.54
C LEU A 147 13.13 -2.57 9.39
N PRO A 148 12.32 -2.01 8.46
CA PRO A 148 10.88 -2.21 8.41
C PRO A 148 10.51 -3.56 7.78
N LEU A 149 10.77 -4.67 8.48
CA LEU A 149 10.26 -5.99 8.11
C LEU A 149 8.80 -6.18 8.51
N ARG A 150 8.30 -5.35 9.45
CA ARG A 150 6.89 -5.14 9.73
C ARG A 150 6.55 -3.67 9.59
N THR A 151 5.26 -3.39 9.43
CA THR A 151 4.76 -2.02 9.41
C THR A 151 5.05 -1.40 10.78
N PRO A 152 5.92 -0.37 10.86
CA PRO A 152 6.34 0.19 12.13
C PRO A 152 5.14 0.68 12.95
N PRO A 153 5.08 0.39 14.26
CA PRO A 153 3.88 0.64 15.05
C PRO A 153 3.52 2.13 15.05
N ALA A 154 2.22 2.40 14.87
CA ALA A 154 1.57 3.63 15.29
C ALA A 154 0.69 3.33 16.50
N GLY A 155 0.43 4.34 17.33
CA GLY A 155 -0.52 4.20 18.44
C GLY A 155 -1.93 4.53 18.02
N ASP A 156 -2.82 4.55 19.00
CA ASP A 156 -4.24 4.84 18.82
C ASP A 156 -4.57 6.32 18.68
N GLN A 157 -3.54 7.18 18.55
CA GLN A 157 -3.77 8.61 18.37
C GLN A 157 -4.52 8.87 17.06
N PRO A 158 -5.54 9.76 17.04
CA PRO A 158 -6.37 10.04 15.86
C PRO A 158 -5.61 10.53 14.62
N TRP A 159 -4.36 10.96 14.78
CA TRP A 159 -3.49 11.45 13.71
C TRP A 159 -2.39 10.43 13.30
N ALA A 160 -2.13 9.40 14.12
CA ALA A 160 -0.98 8.52 13.93
C ALA A 160 -1.07 7.68 12.65
N TRP A 161 -2.29 7.42 12.16
CA TRP A 161 -2.53 6.78 10.87
C TRP A 161 -1.81 7.49 9.72
N ALA A 162 -1.67 8.82 9.78
CA ALA A 162 -1.01 9.61 8.74
C ALA A 162 0.48 9.23 8.59
N PHE A 163 1.11 8.73 9.65
CA PHE A 163 2.51 8.32 9.64
C PHE A 163 2.72 6.82 9.40
N ASN A 164 1.68 6.00 9.56
CA ASN A 164 1.80 4.55 9.50
C ASN A 164 1.15 3.92 8.24
N VAL A 165 0.01 4.44 7.78
CA VAL A 165 -0.79 3.82 6.70
C VAL A 165 -0.01 3.65 5.40
N VAL A 166 1.00 4.47 5.12
CA VAL A 166 1.80 4.35 3.89
C VAL A 166 2.99 3.39 4.02
N LEU A 167 3.34 2.97 5.24
CA LEU A 167 4.56 2.20 5.47
C LEU A 167 4.46 0.77 4.93
N TRP A 168 3.26 0.20 4.79
CA TRP A 168 3.06 -1.15 4.25
C TRP A 168 3.71 -1.32 2.87
N TYR A 169 3.71 -0.28 2.03
CA TYR A 169 4.32 -0.35 0.70
C TYR A 169 5.84 -0.48 0.79
N ILE A 170 6.46 0.29 1.69
CA ILE A 170 7.91 0.29 1.92
C ILE A 170 8.33 -1.07 2.48
N VAL A 171 7.56 -1.61 3.42
CA VAL A 171 7.77 -2.94 4.00
C VAL A 171 7.65 -4.02 2.92
N THR A 172 6.58 -4.01 2.13
CA THR A 172 6.37 -4.98 1.05
C THR A 172 7.45 -4.87 -0.02
N TYR A 173 7.84 -3.65 -0.39
CA TYR A 173 8.94 -3.38 -1.30
C TYR A 173 10.26 -3.94 -0.76
N LEU A 174 10.54 -3.75 0.54
CA LEU A 174 11.74 -4.28 1.19
C LEU A 174 11.75 -5.81 1.11
N TRP A 175 10.66 -6.49 1.47
CA TRP A 175 10.55 -7.95 1.34
C TRP A 175 10.82 -8.42 -0.09
N LEU A 176 10.20 -7.81 -1.09
CA LEU A 176 10.43 -8.19 -2.48
C LEU A 176 11.87 -7.95 -2.93
N VAL A 177 12.51 -6.86 -2.48
CA VAL A 177 13.94 -6.61 -2.75
C VAL A 177 14.83 -7.66 -2.09
N LEU A 178 14.58 -7.99 -0.83
CA LEU A 178 15.36 -8.99 -0.08
C LEU A 178 15.24 -10.39 -0.70
N LEU A 179 14.03 -10.77 -1.12
CA LEU A 179 13.75 -12.07 -1.73
C LEU A 179 14.20 -12.16 -3.20
N SER A 180 14.44 -11.02 -3.87
CA SER A 180 14.72 -10.97 -5.31
C SER A 180 15.89 -11.83 -5.81
N PRO A 181 17.04 -11.96 -5.12
CA PRO A 181 18.11 -12.84 -5.58
C PRO A 181 17.65 -14.29 -5.75
N ALA A 182 16.90 -14.82 -4.78
CA ALA A 182 16.34 -16.17 -4.84
C ALA A 182 15.18 -16.25 -5.84
N LEU A 183 14.26 -15.29 -5.81
CA LEU A 183 13.13 -15.24 -6.73
C LEU A 183 13.57 -15.18 -8.19
N LEU A 184 14.64 -14.42 -8.51
CA LEU A 184 15.15 -14.32 -9.87
C LEU A 184 15.75 -15.65 -10.34
N ALA A 185 16.46 -16.38 -9.47
CA ALA A 185 16.98 -17.71 -9.78
C ALA A 185 15.86 -18.71 -10.10
N VAL A 186 14.83 -18.76 -9.25
CA VAL A 186 13.65 -19.62 -9.46
C VAL A 186 12.89 -19.22 -10.73
N PHE A 187 12.64 -17.92 -10.91
CA PHE A 187 11.95 -17.37 -12.07
C PHE A 187 12.68 -17.70 -13.38
N ARG A 188 14.01 -17.59 -13.43
CA ARG A 188 14.77 -17.91 -14.66
C ARG A 188 14.71 -19.39 -15.02
N ARG A 189 14.56 -20.26 -14.01
CA ARG A 189 14.40 -21.69 -14.24
C ARG A 189 12.97 -22.07 -14.67
N TRP A 190 11.94 -21.39 -14.13
CA TRP A 190 10.51 -21.69 -14.36
C TRP A 190 9.65 -20.41 -14.45
N PRO A 191 9.77 -19.56 -15.48
CA PRO A 191 9.23 -18.19 -15.45
C PRO A 191 7.71 -18.12 -15.29
N TRP A 192 6.97 -18.83 -16.14
CA TRP A 192 5.51 -18.80 -16.11
C TRP A 192 4.91 -19.59 -14.94
N PRO A 193 5.41 -20.78 -14.58
CA PRO A 193 4.98 -21.45 -13.35
C PRO A 193 5.18 -20.60 -12.10
N THR A 194 6.31 -19.89 -11.96
CA THR A 194 6.54 -19.00 -10.81
C THR A 194 5.55 -17.82 -10.79
N VAL A 195 5.27 -17.20 -11.93
CA VAL A 195 4.27 -16.12 -12.03
C VAL A 195 2.86 -16.63 -11.70
N ALA A 196 2.49 -17.81 -12.20
CA ALA A 196 1.19 -18.42 -11.95
C ALA A 196 1.03 -18.79 -10.47
N ALA A 197 2.04 -19.39 -9.84
CA ALA A 197 2.04 -19.72 -8.42
C ALA A 197 1.91 -18.46 -7.55
N ALA A 198 2.64 -17.38 -7.89
CA ALA A 198 2.53 -16.10 -7.20
C ALA A 198 1.14 -15.47 -7.34
N ALA A 199 0.49 -15.59 -8.50
CA ALA A 199 -0.86 -15.07 -8.73
C ALA A 199 -1.93 -15.91 -8.01
N LEU A 200 -1.69 -17.21 -7.87
CA LEU A 200 -2.61 -18.15 -7.24
C LEU A 200 -2.60 -18.04 -5.70
N LEU A 201 -1.46 -17.70 -5.10
CA LEU A 201 -1.30 -17.62 -3.64
C LEU A 201 -2.37 -16.75 -2.92
N PRO A 202 -2.61 -15.47 -3.28
CA PRO A 202 -3.66 -14.67 -2.63
C PRO A 202 -5.08 -15.19 -2.89
N ILE A 203 -5.28 -15.93 -3.99
CA ILE A 203 -6.57 -16.57 -4.30
C ILE A 203 -6.80 -17.77 -3.38
N LEU A 204 -5.79 -18.63 -3.21
CA LEU A 204 -5.84 -19.75 -2.26
C LEU A 204 -6.03 -19.28 -0.82
N ALA A 205 -5.37 -18.18 -0.45
CA ALA A 205 -5.54 -17.56 0.86
C ALA A 205 -6.98 -17.09 1.09
N ARG A 206 -7.60 -16.48 0.08
CA ARG A 206 -9.00 -16.02 0.15
C ARG A 206 -9.99 -17.15 0.44
N PHE A 207 -9.72 -18.36 -0.07
CA PHE A 207 -10.55 -19.55 0.15
C PHE A 207 -10.11 -20.41 1.35
N GLY A 208 -9.18 -19.93 2.17
CA GLY A 208 -8.70 -20.65 3.37
C GLY A 208 -7.82 -21.86 3.07
N VAL A 209 -7.37 -22.06 1.82
CA VAL A 209 -6.49 -23.16 1.42
C VAL A 209 -5.04 -22.89 1.84
N ALA A 210 -4.61 -21.63 1.73
CA ALA A 210 -3.33 -21.17 2.25
C ALA A 210 -3.55 -20.28 3.48
N ARG A 211 -2.87 -20.55 4.58
CA ARG A 211 -2.93 -19.71 5.79
C ARG A 211 -1.81 -18.68 5.75
N LEU A 212 -2.19 -17.40 5.86
CA LEU A 212 -1.28 -16.25 5.92
C LEU A 212 -1.45 -15.50 7.25
N ASP A 213 -1.56 -16.25 8.34
CA ASP A 213 -1.78 -15.80 9.71
C ASP A 213 -0.47 -15.62 10.49
N GLY A 214 -0.59 -15.17 11.73
CA GLY A 214 0.54 -14.92 12.64
C GLY A 214 1.13 -13.52 12.56
N TYR A 215 2.28 -13.36 13.21
CA TYR A 215 2.92 -12.07 13.45
C TYR A 215 3.22 -11.26 12.16
N PHE A 216 3.55 -11.94 11.07
CA PHE A 216 3.87 -11.32 9.76
C PHE A 216 2.71 -11.40 8.74
N SER A 217 1.48 -11.61 9.22
CA SER A 217 0.29 -11.81 8.35
C SER A 217 0.05 -10.68 7.36
N GLU A 218 0.16 -9.42 7.78
CA GLU A 218 0.03 -8.24 6.91
C GLU A 218 1.07 -8.28 5.78
N GLN A 219 2.32 -8.62 6.10
CA GLN A 219 3.41 -8.67 5.14
C GLN A 219 3.25 -9.85 4.18
N ALA A 220 2.87 -11.02 4.68
CA ALA A 220 2.60 -12.20 3.84
C ALA A 220 1.45 -11.92 2.86
N THR A 221 0.39 -11.26 3.34
CA THR A 221 -0.76 -10.82 2.55
C THR A 221 -0.36 -9.82 1.46
N ASN A 222 0.40 -8.78 1.81
CA ASN A 222 0.80 -7.75 0.84
C ASN A 222 1.80 -8.31 -0.18
N VAL A 223 2.80 -9.09 0.27
CA VAL A 223 3.77 -9.73 -0.63
C VAL A 223 3.05 -10.66 -1.59
N SER A 224 2.16 -11.55 -1.12
CA SER A 224 1.42 -12.47 -2.00
C SER A 224 0.57 -11.72 -3.03
N SER A 225 -0.07 -10.62 -2.64
CA SER A 225 -0.93 -9.81 -3.52
C SER A 225 -0.17 -9.20 -4.71
N TYR A 226 1.10 -8.81 -4.51
CA TYR A 226 1.88 -8.06 -5.51
C TYR A 226 3.07 -8.82 -6.11
N LEU A 227 3.42 -10.00 -5.58
CA LEU A 227 4.54 -10.81 -6.06
C LEU A 227 4.42 -11.14 -7.54
N ALA A 228 3.23 -11.47 -8.03
CA ALA A 228 3.01 -11.75 -9.44
C ALA A 228 3.32 -10.53 -10.34
N CYS A 229 2.97 -9.32 -9.91
CA CYS A 229 3.32 -8.08 -10.61
C CYS A 229 4.83 -7.84 -10.62
N TRP A 230 5.50 -8.08 -9.49
CA TRP A 230 6.96 -7.98 -9.39
C TRP A 230 7.68 -8.92 -10.38
N LEU A 231 7.24 -10.19 -10.45
CA LEU A 231 7.77 -11.19 -11.38
C LEU A 231 7.44 -10.86 -12.84
N LEU A 232 6.29 -10.24 -13.12
CA LEU A 232 5.99 -9.71 -14.44
C LEU A 232 6.99 -8.60 -14.86
N GLY A 233 7.51 -7.85 -13.88
CA GLY A 233 8.65 -6.95 -14.04
C GLY A 233 9.93 -7.68 -14.47
N PHE A 234 10.24 -8.84 -13.88
CA PHE A 234 11.36 -9.68 -14.32
C PHE A 234 11.15 -10.16 -15.76
N ALA A 235 9.96 -10.65 -16.08
CA ALA A 235 9.58 -11.06 -17.43
C ALA A 235 9.71 -9.93 -18.46
N HIS A 236 9.46 -8.69 -18.04
CA HIS A 236 9.64 -7.51 -18.87
C HIS A 236 11.11 -7.20 -19.14
N HIS A 237 11.95 -7.23 -18.10
CA HIS A 237 13.40 -7.03 -18.20
C HIS A 237 14.06 -8.08 -19.11
N ASP A 238 13.76 -9.36 -18.89
CA ASP A 238 14.29 -10.48 -19.70
C ASP A 238 13.68 -10.54 -21.12
N GLY A 239 12.74 -9.65 -21.43
CA GLY A 239 12.09 -9.56 -22.74
C GLY A 239 11.13 -10.71 -23.06
N LEU A 240 10.79 -11.55 -22.08
CA LEU A 240 9.88 -12.69 -22.23
C LEU A 240 8.49 -12.24 -22.68
N LEU A 241 8.02 -11.09 -22.16
CA LEU A 241 6.74 -10.53 -22.58
C LEU A 241 6.68 -10.31 -24.09
N ARG A 242 7.80 -9.90 -24.71
CA ARG A 242 7.89 -9.62 -26.16
C ARG A 242 7.86 -10.90 -27.01
N ARG A 243 8.34 -12.01 -26.47
CA ARG A 243 8.40 -13.32 -27.17
C ARG A 243 7.04 -13.98 -27.32
N ILE A 244 6.05 -13.63 -26.49
CA ILE A 244 4.69 -14.16 -26.61
C ILE A 244 4.00 -13.57 -27.86
N PRO A 245 3.38 -14.40 -28.71
CA PRO A 245 2.56 -13.94 -29.83
C PRO A 245 1.44 -13.01 -29.35
N ALA A 246 1.23 -11.89 -30.03
CA ALA A 246 0.32 -10.83 -29.59
C ALA A 246 -1.12 -11.32 -29.32
N ARG A 247 -1.62 -12.30 -30.10
CA ARG A 247 -2.94 -12.90 -29.89
C ARG A 247 -3.04 -13.64 -28.56
N ARG A 248 -2.08 -14.52 -28.26
CA ARG A 248 -2.04 -15.28 -27.00
C ARG A 248 -1.86 -14.36 -25.80
N TYR A 249 -1.02 -13.34 -25.96
CA TYR A 249 -0.82 -12.31 -24.93
C TYR A 249 -2.11 -11.54 -24.64
N ALA A 250 -2.79 -11.04 -25.67
CA ALA A 250 -4.04 -10.31 -25.53
C ALA A 250 -5.15 -11.18 -24.91
N ALA A 251 -5.25 -12.47 -25.31
CA ALA A 251 -6.20 -13.40 -24.71
C ALA A 251 -5.93 -13.65 -23.22
N ALA A 252 -4.66 -13.84 -22.83
CA ALA A 252 -4.29 -14.00 -21.43
C ALA A 252 -4.61 -12.74 -20.60
N VAL A 253 -4.30 -11.55 -21.13
CA VAL A 253 -4.65 -10.27 -20.50
C VAL A 253 -6.16 -10.09 -20.38
N ALA A 254 -6.92 -10.46 -21.42
CA ALA A 254 -8.38 -10.40 -21.38
C ALA A 254 -8.95 -11.35 -20.31
N ALA A 255 -8.44 -12.58 -20.19
CA ALA A 255 -8.86 -13.52 -19.16
C ALA A 255 -8.58 -12.98 -17.75
N LEU A 256 -7.39 -12.42 -17.51
CA LEU A 256 -7.06 -11.76 -16.24
C LEU A 256 -7.97 -10.55 -15.95
N ALA A 257 -8.23 -9.73 -16.97
CA ALA A 257 -9.06 -8.53 -16.84
C ALA A 257 -10.51 -8.89 -16.50
N VAL A 258 -11.10 -9.86 -17.22
CA VAL A 258 -12.47 -10.35 -16.97
C VAL A 258 -12.56 -11.03 -15.61
N GLY A 259 -11.60 -11.88 -15.26
CA GLY A 259 -11.55 -12.54 -13.95
C GLY A 259 -11.44 -11.53 -12.79
N GLY A 260 -10.53 -10.56 -12.90
CA GLY A 260 -10.37 -9.51 -11.90
C GLY A 260 -11.60 -8.60 -11.80
N ALA A 261 -12.15 -8.15 -12.93
CA ALA A 261 -13.34 -7.32 -12.97
C ALA A 261 -14.58 -8.03 -12.42
N GLY A 262 -14.80 -9.29 -12.82
CA GLY A 262 -15.89 -10.11 -12.30
C GLY A 262 -15.79 -10.26 -10.79
N TRP A 263 -14.58 -10.43 -10.25
CA TRP A 263 -14.36 -10.48 -8.81
C TRP A 263 -14.68 -9.16 -8.11
N ILE A 264 -14.25 -8.03 -8.67
CA ILE A 264 -14.52 -6.68 -8.13
C ILE A 264 -16.04 -6.44 -8.10
N VAL A 265 -16.74 -6.76 -9.19
CA VAL A 265 -18.20 -6.62 -9.27
C VAL A 265 -18.88 -7.53 -8.25
N ALA A 266 -18.45 -8.79 -8.13
CA ALA A 266 -19.02 -9.72 -7.15
C ALA A 266 -18.81 -9.23 -5.71
N ALA A 267 -17.61 -8.74 -5.38
CA ALA A 267 -17.31 -8.19 -4.06
C ALA A 267 -18.16 -6.94 -3.75
N GLY A 268 -18.33 -6.06 -4.74
CA GLY A 268 -19.17 -4.88 -4.63
C GLY A 268 -20.66 -5.21 -4.47
N ALA A 269 -21.16 -6.18 -5.25
CA ALA A 269 -22.57 -6.59 -5.23
C ALA A 269 -22.94 -7.38 -3.96
N LEU A 270 -22.05 -8.23 -3.46
CA LEU A 270 -22.33 -9.11 -2.32
C LEU A 270 -21.97 -8.49 -0.96
N GLY A 271 -21.04 -7.52 -0.92
CA GLY A 271 -20.52 -6.98 0.34
C GLY A 271 -20.32 -5.47 0.37
N GLY A 272 -20.69 -4.72 -0.68
CA GLY A 272 -20.53 -3.27 -0.73
C GLY A 272 -19.07 -2.79 -0.80
N VAL A 273 -18.10 -3.70 -0.93
CA VAL A 273 -16.67 -3.36 -0.95
C VAL A 273 -16.19 -3.19 -2.39
N TYR A 274 -15.89 -1.95 -2.77
CA TYR A 274 -15.29 -1.62 -4.08
C TYR A 274 -13.82 -1.21 -4.00
N ASP A 275 -13.28 -1.07 -2.79
CA ASP A 275 -11.86 -0.78 -2.61
C ASP A 275 -11.02 -1.98 -3.03
N LEU A 276 -10.27 -1.82 -4.12
CA LEU A 276 -9.41 -2.87 -4.65
C LEU A 276 -8.40 -3.37 -3.61
N ASN A 277 -7.95 -2.51 -2.67
CA ASN A 277 -7.00 -2.91 -1.63
C ASN A 277 -7.57 -3.94 -0.65
N ARG A 278 -8.90 -4.05 -0.54
CA ARG A 278 -9.59 -5.00 0.34
C ARG A 278 -9.95 -6.32 -0.36
N ILE A 279 -9.75 -6.41 -1.67
CA ILE A 279 -10.13 -7.58 -2.49
C ILE A 279 -8.86 -8.22 -3.04
N GLN A 280 -8.07 -8.90 -2.20
CA GLN A 280 -6.71 -9.35 -2.55
C GLN A 280 -6.62 -10.14 -3.86
N GLY A 281 -7.41 -11.22 -4.00
CA GLY A 281 -7.43 -12.02 -5.24
C GLY A 281 -7.84 -11.21 -6.48
N GLY A 282 -8.88 -10.37 -6.35
CA GLY A 282 -9.32 -9.45 -7.40
C GLY A 282 -8.26 -8.41 -7.76
N ASN A 283 -7.57 -7.86 -6.76
CA ASN A 283 -6.47 -6.91 -6.90
C ASN A 283 -5.31 -7.51 -7.68
N THR A 284 -4.90 -8.73 -7.35
CA THR A 284 -3.81 -9.42 -8.06
C THR A 284 -4.14 -9.62 -9.53
N LEU A 285 -5.32 -10.15 -9.85
CA LEU A 285 -5.73 -10.39 -11.24
C LEU A 285 -5.89 -9.08 -12.03
N TRP A 286 -6.57 -8.10 -11.44
CA TRP A 286 -6.80 -6.80 -12.05
C TRP A 286 -5.50 -6.03 -12.28
N SER A 287 -4.62 -6.00 -11.28
CA SER A 287 -3.29 -5.39 -11.37
C SER A 287 -2.44 -6.09 -12.44
N LEU A 288 -2.45 -7.42 -12.51
CA LEU A 288 -1.71 -8.16 -13.55
C LEU A 288 -2.19 -7.79 -14.96
N ALA A 289 -3.51 -7.73 -15.18
CA ALA A 289 -4.08 -7.35 -16.47
C ALA A 289 -3.66 -5.93 -16.89
N PHE A 290 -3.79 -4.98 -15.96
CA PHE A 290 -3.41 -3.58 -16.18
C PHE A 290 -1.90 -3.46 -16.48
N VAL A 291 -1.06 -4.06 -15.65
CA VAL A 291 0.40 -4.00 -15.78
C VAL A 291 0.87 -4.68 -17.05
N ALA A 292 0.37 -5.87 -17.37
CA ALA A 292 0.69 -6.57 -18.61
C ALA A 292 0.39 -5.68 -19.83
N THR A 293 -0.78 -5.03 -19.83
CA THR A 293 -1.16 -4.07 -20.87
C THR A 293 -0.15 -2.93 -20.98
N VAL A 294 0.18 -2.27 -19.87
CA VAL A 294 1.13 -1.14 -19.82
C VAL A 294 2.53 -1.54 -20.27
N LEU A 295 3.03 -2.72 -19.85
CA LEU A 295 4.38 -3.17 -20.17
C LEU A 295 4.55 -3.62 -21.62
N ARG A 296 3.47 -4.07 -22.27
CA ARG A 296 3.45 -4.47 -23.69
C ARG A 296 3.18 -3.28 -24.62
N PHE A 297 2.32 -2.35 -24.23
CA PHE A 297 2.02 -1.15 -24.98
C PHE A 297 3.12 -0.10 -24.75
N ARG A 298 3.92 0.21 -25.77
CA ARG A 298 4.99 1.23 -25.67
C ARG A 298 4.81 2.33 -26.72
N PRO A 299 3.97 3.34 -26.46
CA PRO A 299 3.85 4.50 -27.33
C PRO A 299 5.13 5.36 -27.29
N SER A 300 5.46 6.00 -28.40
CA SER A 300 6.55 6.98 -28.45
C SER A 300 6.18 8.24 -27.67
N LEU A 301 7.03 8.65 -26.71
CA LEU A 301 6.84 9.85 -25.89
C LEU A 301 7.72 11.03 -26.33
N ASP A 302 7.99 11.16 -27.62
CA ASP A 302 8.86 12.22 -28.16
C ASP A 302 8.31 13.63 -27.95
N TRP A 303 7.02 13.75 -27.63
CA TRP A 303 6.34 14.99 -27.30
C TRP A 303 6.59 15.46 -25.87
N LEU A 304 6.90 14.55 -24.94
CA LEU A 304 7.00 14.87 -23.51
C LEU A 304 8.07 15.93 -23.21
N PRO A 305 9.29 15.88 -23.81
CA PRO A 305 10.30 16.93 -23.61
C PRO A 305 9.90 18.29 -24.20
N ARG A 306 8.95 18.33 -25.14
CA ARG A 306 8.46 19.59 -25.73
C ARG A 306 7.60 20.36 -24.72
N VAL A 307 6.96 19.67 -23.78
CA VAL A 307 6.21 20.27 -22.68
C VAL A 307 7.11 20.35 -21.45
N ARG A 308 8.00 21.36 -21.45
CA ARG A 308 8.99 21.60 -20.38
C ARG A 308 8.44 21.51 -18.95
N PRO A 309 7.30 22.14 -18.57
CA PRO A 309 6.82 22.06 -17.19
C PRO A 309 6.43 20.64 -16.79
N LEU A 310 5.77 19.90 -17.68
CA LEU A 310 5.39 18.50 -17.42
C LEU A 310 6.63 17.61 -17.32
N HIS A 311 7.59 17.78 -18.22
CA HIS A 311 8.85 17.03 -18.17
C HIS A 311 9.58 17.26 -16.83
N ARG A 312 9.66 18.52 -16.37
CA ARG A 312 10.24 18.87 -15.07
C ARG A 312 9.47 18.27 -13.89
N ALA A 313 8.14 18.33 -13.91
CA ALA A 313 7.33 17.70 -12.88
C ALA A 313 7.60 16.19 -12.77
N VAL A 314 7.66 15.48 -13.91
CA VAL A 314 7.99 14.05 -13.96
C VAL A 314 9.41 13.80 -13.42
N GLU A 315 10.39 14.63 -13.76
CA GLU A 315 11.75 14.51 -13.23
C GLU A 315 11.80 14.67 -11.70
N VAL A 316 11.15 15.72 -11.18
CA VAL A 316 11.11 16.02 -9.74
C VAL A 316 10.43 14.90 -8.97
N LEU A 317 9.22 14.50 -9.39
CA LEU A 317 8.47 13.43 -8.76
C LEU A 317 9.26 12.11 -8.73
N ASN A 318 9.99 11.80 -9.80
CA ASN A 318 10.80 10.59 -9.83
C ASN A 318 12.06 10.68 -8.96
N ALA A 319 12.68 11.85 -8.85
CA ALA A 319 13.88 12.07 -8.06
C ALA A 319 13.62 12.28 -6.56
N ARG A 320 12.37 12.58 -6.18
CA ARG A 320 11.90 12.85 -4.81
C ARG A 320 10.76 11.90 -4.41
N ALA A 321 10.75 10.71 -4.99
CA ALA A 321 9.60 9.82 -4.91
C ALA A 321 9.38 9.30 -3.49
N VAL A 322 10.45 9.02 -2.75
CA VAL A 322 10.33 8.45 -1.39
C VAL A 322 9.89 9.55 -0.42
N THR A 323 10.44 10.75 -0.52
CA THR A 323 10.02 11.89 0.29
C THR A 323 8.56 12.26 0.01
N VAL A 324 8.16 12.41 -1.25
CA VAL A 324 6.74 12.70 -1.59
C VAL A 324 5.83 11.57 -1.05
N TYR A 325 6.25 10.32 -1.20
CA TYR A 325 5.47 9.18 -0.72
C TYR A 325 5.34 9.13 0.80
N LEU A 326 6.39 9.38 1.58
CA LEU A 326 6.30 9.33 3.04
C LEU A 326 5.49 10.50 3.61
N TRP A 327 5.63 11.68 3.01
CA TRP A 327 5.08 12.91 3.59
C TRP A 327 3.68 13.30 3.10
N HIS A 328 3.13 12.66 2.06
CA HIS A 328 1.83 13.09 1.52
C HIS A 328 0.66 12.92 2.48
N LEU A 329 0.67 11.91 3.35
CA LEU A 329 -0.40 11.73 4.34
C LEU A 329 -0.31 12.74 5.49
N PRO A 330 0.85 12.94 6.16
CA PRO A 330 0.96 14.00 7.17
C PRO A 330 0.66 15.39 6.61
N VAL A 331 1.14 15.68 5.39
CA VAL A 331 0.81 16.93 4.70
C VAL A 331 -0.68 17.01 4.37
N GLY A 332 -1.29 15.92 3.91
CA GLY A 332 -2.72 15.86 3.62
C GLY A 332 -3.58 16.15 4.85
N MET A 333 -3.18 15.61 6.01
CA MET A 333 -3.82 15.89 7.30
C MET A 333 -3.70 17.37 7.68
N VAL A 334 -2.50 17.96 7.58
CA VAL A 334 -2.31 19.40 7.83
C VAL A 334 -3.14 20.25 6.87
N ALA A 335 -3.18 19.89 5.59
CA ALA A 335 -4.00 20.56 4.59
C ALA A 335 -5.49 20.49 4.94
N ALA A 336 -5.98 19.35 5.41
CA ALA A 336 -7.37 19.19 5.83
C ALA A 336 -7.71 20.10 7.02
N LEU A 337 -6.83 20.19 8.01
CA LEU A 337 -6.99 21.09 9.17
C LEU A 337 -7.01 22.57 8.72
N LEU A 338 -6.08 22.99 7.86
CA LEU A 338 -6.02 24.36 7.35
C LEU A 338 -7.24 24.75 6.49
N LEU A 339 -7.82 23.78 5.79
CA LEU A 339 -8.98 23.99 4.91
C LEU A 339 -10.32 23.75 5.60
N THR A 340 -10.33 23.30 6.86
CA THR A 340 -11.57 23.12 7.64
C THR A 340 -12.45 24.39 7.69
N PRO A 341 -11.92 25.62 7.89
CA PRO A 341 -12.75 26.83 7.88
C PRO A 341 -13.16 27.29 6.47
N TYR A 342 -12.62 26.67 5.42
CA TYR A 342 -12.88 27.05 4.03
C TYR A 342 -13.79 26.01 3.36
N ASP A 343 -15.10 26.18 3.50
CA ASP A 343 -16.07 25.44 2.70
C ASP A 343 -16.56 26.30 1.54
N THR A 344 -16.09 25.99 0.32
CA THR A 344 -16.69 26.60 -0.87
C THR A 344 -17.94 25.79 -1.25
N ARG A 345 -19.08 26.45 -1.48
CA ARG A 345 -20.28 25.75 -2.00
C ARG A 345 -20.06 25.07 -3.35
N ASN A 346 -18.94 25.34 -4.03
CA ASN A 346 -18.57 24.74 -5.30
C ASN A 346 -17.62 23.55 -5.09
N TYR A 347 -18.13 22.34 -5.31
CA TYR A 347 -17.37 21.09 -5.22
C TYR A 347 -16.04 21.11 -5.98
N TRP A 348 -16.03 21.61 -7.22
CA TRP A 348 -14.81 21.63 -8.05
C TRP A 348 -13.78 22.64 -7.56
N ALA A 349 -14.24 23.75 -6.98
CA ALA A 349 -13.35 24.70 -6.32
C ALA A 349 -12.71 24.06 -5.08
N ASN A 350 -13.48 23.35 -4.25
CA ASN A 350 -12.95 22.58 -3.12
C ASN A 350 -11.90 21.55 -3.55
N VAL A 351 -12.17 20.79 -4.63
CA VAL A 351 -11.19 19.83 -5.18
C VAL A 351 -9.91 20.54 -5.62
N ALA A 352 -10.03 21.63 -6.37
CA ALA A 352 -8.88 22.37 -6.88
C ALA A 352 -8.03 22.98 -5.75
N ILE A 353 -8.67 23.60 -4.76
CA ILE A 353 -8.00 24.23 -3.62
C ILE A 353 -7.30 23.17 -2.77
N ARG A 354 -7.96 22.05 -2.45
CA ARG A 354 -7.35 20.95 -1.67
C ARG A 354 -6.11 20.39 -2.36
N LEU A 355 -6.19 20.13 -3.67
CA LEU A 355 -5.02 19.69 -4.43
C LEU A 355 -3.91 20.72 -4.44
N LEU A 356 -4.24 22.00 -4.69
CA LEU A 356 -3.25 23.08 -4.69
C LEU A 356 -2.53 23.16 -3.35
N VAL A 357 -3.26 23.22 -2.24
CA VAL A 357 -2.70 23.31 -0.89
C VAL A 357 -1.84 22.09 -0.55
N VAL A 358 -2.31 20.88 -0.85
CA VAL A 358 -1.52 19.66 -0.60
C VAL A 358 -0.22 19.66 -1.39
N TRP A 359 -0.24 20.02 -2.68
CA TRP A 359 0.97 20.08 -3.50
C TRP A 359 1.93 21.20 -3.07
N LEU A 360 1.41 22.36 -2.65
CA LEU A 360 2.23 23.45 -2.11
C LEU A 360 2.89 23.04 -0.78
N LEU A 361 2.12 22.45 0.14
CA LEU A 361 2.66 21.97 1.40
C LEU A 361 3.64 20.82 1.21
N LEU A 362 3.43 19.94 0.21
CA LEU A 362 4.37 18.88 -0.16
C LEU A 362 5.71 19.42 -0.67
N ALA A 363 5.77 20.64 -1.19
CA ALA A 363 7.02 21.27 -1.58
C ALA A 363 7.95 21.49 -0.37
N VAL A 364 7.40 21.66 0.84
CA VAL A 364 8.16 21.86 2.08
C VAL A 364 9.00 20.63 2.45
N PRO A 365 8.45 19.43 2.69
CA PRO A 365 9.26 18.26 2.99
C PRO A 365 10.17 17.86 1.83
N VAL A 366 9.79 18.12 0.58
CA VAL A 366 10.68 17.94 -0.58
C VAL A 366 11.91 18.84 -0.51
N ALA A 367 11.76 20.11 -0.12
CA ALA A 367 12.88 21.03 0.07
C ALA A 367 13.74 20.66 1.29
N VAL A 368 13.09 20.32 2.42
CA VAL A 368 13.78 20.05 3.70
C VAL A 368 14.48 18.69 3.71
N PHE A 369 13.85 17.64 3.18
CA PHE A 369 14.34 16.26 3.27
C PHE A 369 14.73 15.64 1.92
N GLY A 370 14.37 16.25 0.79
CA GLY A 370 14.59 15.65 -0.54
C GLY A 370 16.06 15.42 -0.90
N TRP A 371 16.99 16.16 -0.30
CA TRP A 371 18.43 15.97 -0.48
C TRP A 371 18.93 14.63 0.08
N ILE A 372 18.21 14.03 1.04
CA ILE A 372 18.56 12.74 1.64
C ILE A 372 18.50 11.64 0.58
N GLU A 373 17.54 11.70 -0.36
CA GLU A 373 17.47 10.76 -1.49
C GLU A 373 18.69 10.85 -2.42
N ASP A 374 19.29 12.03 -2.55
CA ASP A 374 20.50 12.21 -3.36
C ASP A 374 21.73 11.63 -2.67
N VAL A 375 21.90 11.90 -1.37
CA VAL A 375 22.98 11.30 -0.55
C VAL A 375 22.86 9.78 -0.53
N ALA A 376 21.66 9.27 -0.30
CA ALA A 376 21.30 7.85 -0.35
C ALA A 376 21.63 7.20 -1.71
N ALA A 377 21.50 7.97 -2.80
CA ALA A 377 21.85 7.57 -4.15
C ALA A 377 23.33 7.80 -4.54
N ARG A 378 24.18 8.31 -3.63
CA ARG A 378 25.55 8.77 -3.90
C ARG A 378 25.63 9.84 -4.98
N ARG A 379 24.69 10.80 -4.97
CA ARG A 379 24.66 11.99 -5.81
C ARG A 379 24.94 13.23 -4.97
N ARG A 380 25.32 14.34 -5.62
CA ARG A 380 25.45 15.63 -4.93
C ARG A 380 24.07 16.07 -4.42
N PRO A 381 23.96 16.52 -3.16
CA PRO A 381 22.72 17.08 -2.61
C PRO A 381 22.23 18.23 -3.47
N ALA A 382 20.96 18.22 -3.84
CA ALA A 382 20.33 19.33 -4.54
C ALA A 382 18.91 19.54 -4.03
N LEU A 383 18.46 20.79 -3.91
CA LEU A 383 17.06 21.09 -3.56
C LEU A 383 16.14 20.75 -4.74
N LEU A 384 16.53 21.19 -5.94
CA LEU A 384 15.88 20.83 -7.19
C LEU A 384 16.78 19.87 -7.97
N PRO A 385 16.27 18.70 -8.40
CA PRO A 385 17.03 17.78 -9.25
C PRO A 385 17.52 18.50 -10.50
N ALA A 386 18.84 18.60 -10.67
CA ALA A 386 19.41 19.08 -11.92
C ALA A 386 18.96 18.15 -13.05
N GLY A 387 18.42 18.72 -14.14
CA GLY A 387 18.19 17.94 -15.36
C GLY A 387 19.51 17.31 -15.76
N ALA A 388 19.52 16.01 -16.05
CA ALA A 388 20.74 15.34 -16.47
C ALA A 388 21.37 16.16 -17.61
N PRO A 389 22.63 16.61 -17.50
CA PRO A 389 23.25 17.32 -18.60
C PRO A 389 23.24 16.37 -19.80
N ALA A 390 22.68 16.85 -20.91
CA ALA A 390 22.87 16.17 -22.19
C ALA A 390 24.38 16.02 -22.35
N ARG A 391 24.89 14.79 -22.26
CA ARG A 391 26.28 14.53 -22.65
C ARG A 391 26.35 14.94 -24.11
N GLY A 392 26.92 16.13 -24.36
CA GLY A 392 27.30 16.53 -25.70
C GLY A 392 28.17 15.41 -26.30
N PRO A 393 28.08 15.17 -27.61
CA PRO A 393 28.96 14.22 -28.27
C PRO A 393 30.40 14.58 -27.87
N ARG A 394 31.09 13.60 -27.27
CA ARG A 394 32.52 13.69 -26.97
C ARG A 394 33.18 14.11 -28.29
N PRO A 395 33.96 15.21 -28.34
CA PRO A 395 34.66 15.57 -29.55
C PRO A 395 35.49 14.36 -29.94
N THR A 396 35.13 13.71 -31.06
CA THR A 396 36.03 12.82 -31.76
C THR A 396 37.29 13.64 -31.99
N ALA A 397 38.40 13.20 -31.41
CA ALA A 397 39.71 13.78 -31.67
C ALA A 397 39.80 13.97 -33.19
N ALA A 398 39.90 15.23 -33.61
CA ALA A 398 40.05 15.58 -35.00
C ALA A 398 41.30 14.86 -35.50
N GLY A 399 41.11 13.90 -36.40
CA GLY A 399 42.21 13.35 -37.18
C GLY A 399 42.85 14.50 -37.94
N ASN A 400 44.17 14.65 -37.80
CA ASN A 400 44.99 15.57 -38.56
C ASN A 400 44.65 15.44 -40.05
N PRO A 401 44.24 16.53 -40.74
CA PRO A 401 44.32 16.55 -42.18
C PRO A 401 45.78 16.81 -42.55
N THR A 402 46.46 15.76 -43.01
CA THR A 402 47.69 15.85 -43.77
C THR A 402 47.46 16.77 -44.96
N ALA A 403 48.32 17.79 -45.05
CA ALA A 403 48.39 18.72 -46.15
C ALA A 403 48.85 18.01 -47.43
N THR A 404 48.07 18.14 -48.51
CA THR A 404 48.52 17.96 -49.88
C THR A 404 47.73 18.86 -50.84
N GLY A 405 48.37 19.97 -51.22
CA GLY A 405 48.51 20.49 -52.58
C GLY A 405 47.30 20.76 -53.49
N GLY A 406 47.17 22.02 -53.91
CA GLY A 406 46.86 22.38 -55.32
C GLY A 406 45.57 23.19 -55.57
N PRO A 407 45.52 24.05 -56.61
CA PRO A 407 45.03 25.43 -56.45
C PRO A 407 43.70 25.78 -57.14
N ALA A 408 43.11 26.86 -56.61
CA ALA A 408 42.28 27.91 -57.22
C ALA A 408 41.43 27.61 -58.49
N ALA A 409 40.12 27.81 -58.37
CA ALA A 409 39.27 28.29 -59.46
C ALA A 409 38.12 29.17 -58.93
N THR A 410 37.97 30.29 -59.62
CA THR A 410 37.12 31.47 -59.44
C THR A 410 35.64 31.29 -59.79
N GLY A 411 34.76 32.07 -59.14
CA GLY A 411 33.73 32.84 -59.84
C GLY A 411 32.24 32.45 -59.65
N GLY A 412 31.42 33.41 -59.21
CA GLY A 412 30.02 33.55 -59.66
C GLY A 412 28.95 33.65 -58.54
N PRO A 413 27.89 34.48 -58.69
CA PRO A 413 27.38 35.32 -57.60
C PRO A 413 26.08 34.84 -56.92
N VAL A 414 25.86 35.42 -55.73
CA VAL A 414 24.71 35.28 -54.83
C VAL A 414 23.49 36.03 -55.38
N GLU A 415 22.36 35.34 -55.51
CA GLU A 415 21.07 35.91 -55.88
C GLU A 415 20.17 36.02 -54.63
N ARG A 416 19.74 37.24 -54.30
CA ARG A 416 18.75 37.53 -53.24
C ARG A 416 17.34 37.45 -53.83
N PRO A 417 16.34 36.86 -53.14
CA PRO A 417 14.96 37.01 -53.56
C PRO A 417 14.35 38.32 -53.07
N VAL A 418 13.58 38.91 -53.98
CA VAL A 418 12.83 40.17 -53.96
C VAL A 418 11.65 40.14 -52.99
N GLU A 419 11.43 41.26 -52.29
CA GLU A 419 10.26 41.56 -51.45
C GLU A 419 8.99 41.77 -52.29
N GLY A 420 7.90 41.11 -51.89
CA GLY A 420 6.53 41.34 -52.37
C GLY A 420 5.66 42.01 -51.29
N PRO A 421 4.51 42.62 -51.68
CA PRO A 421 3.95 43.79 -51.00
C PRO A 421 3.14 43.48 -49.73
N VAL A 422 3.13 44.49 -48.85
CA VAL A 422 2.49 44.56 -47.54
C VAL A 422 0.96 44.73 -47.68
N GLU A 423 0.20 43.77 -47.16
CA GLU A 423 -1.25 43.93 -46.87
C GLU A 423 -1.48 44.31 -45.39
N GLY A 424 -2.41 45.24 -45.19
CA GLY A 424 -2.74 45.87 -43.91
C GLY A 424 -3.45 44.98 -42.86
N PRO A 425 -3.76 45.54 -41.67
CA PRO A 425 -4.07 44.75 -40.48
C PRO A 425 -5.53 44.28 -40.51
N ALA A 426 -5.74 42.99 -40.79
CA ALA A 426 -7.03 42.34 -40.56
C ALA A 426 -7.21 42.01 -39.06
N GLU A 427 -8.32 42.48 -38.50
CA GLU A 427 -8.76 42.27 -37.11
C GLU A 427 -8.69 40.81 -36.67
N ARG A 428 -8.04 40.56 -35.53
CA ARG A 428 -8.05 39.24 -34.88
C ARG A 428 -9.37 39.07 -34.13
N PRO A 429 -10.19 38.04 -34.43
CA PRO A 429 -11.31 37.72 -33.57
C PRO A 429 -10.78 37.18 -32.23
N ARG A 430 -11.25 37.77 -31.13
CA ARG A 430 -11.00 37.32 -29.76
C ARG A 430 -11.42 35.85 -29.64
N ARG A 431 -10.45 34.94 -29.59
CA ARG A 431 -10.68 33.52 -29.28
C ARG A 431 -11.03 33.36 -27.80
N THR A 432 -12.32 33.33 -27.50
CA THR A 432 -12.82 32.76 -26.25
C THR A 432 -12.48 31.27 -26.23
N VAL A 433 -11.59 30.89 -25.32
CA VAL A 433 -11.23 29.48 -25.11
C VAL A 433 -12.38 28.81 -24.36
N HIS A 434 -13.34 28.26 -25.10
CA HIS A 434 -14.36 27.39 -24.52
C HIS A 434 -13.69 26.10 -24.01
N LEU A 435 -13.55 25.99 -22.69
CA LEU A 435 -13.02 24.83 -21.96
C LEU A 435 -13.65 23.51 -22.42
N TRP A 436 -14.95 23.53 -22.76
CA TRP A 436 -15.71 22.39 -23.29
C TRP A 436 -15.32 21.93 -24.72
N ALA A 437 -14.71 22.79 -25.54
CA ALA A 437 -14.17 22.42 -26.84
C ALA A 437 -12.75 21.80 -26.74
N ALA A 438 -12.04 22.07 -25.64
CA ALA A 438 -10.78 21.39 -25.31
C ALA A 438 -11.06 19.99 -24.71
N VAL A 439 -12.08 19.88 -23.84
CA VAL A 439 -12.54 18.59 -23.27
C VAL A 439 -13.09 17.65 -24.35
N ARG A 440 -13.91 18.14 -25.29
CA ARG A 440 -14.37 17.32 -26.43
C ARG A 440 -13.24 16.89 -27.38
N ARG A 441 -12.21 17.72 -27.54
CA ARG A 441 -10.98 17.34 -28.27
C ARG A 441 -10.12 16.31 -27.53
N TRP A 442 -10.26 16.22 -26.21
CA TRP A 442 -9.59 15.25 -25.36
C TRP A 442 -10.35 13.91 -25.30
N ALA A 443 -11.70 13.95 -25.34
CA ALA A 443 -12.57 12.78 -25.38
C ALA A 443 -12.67 12.14 -26.79
N ALA A 444 -12.45 12.91 -27.85
CA ALA A 444 -12.26 12.35 -29.18
C ALA A 444 -10.93 11.59 -29.22
N ALA A 445 -10.98 10.28 -29.51
CA ALA A 445 -9.79 9.44 -29.64
C ALA A 445 -8.69 10.17 -30.43
N PRO A 446 -7.45 10.25 -29.92
CA PRO A 446 -6.45 11.10 -30.51
C PRO A 446 -6.18 10.73 -31.97
N ARG A 447 -6.34 11.69 -32.88
CA ARG A 447 -6.05 11.54 -34.33
C ARG A 447 -4.59 11.13 -34.64
N TRP A 448 -3.68 11.15 -33.65
CA TRP A 448 -2.32 10.60 -33.78
C TRP A 448 -2.24 9.07 -33.65
N ALA A 449 -3.29 8.40 -33.16
CA ALA A 449 -3.40 6.94 -33.15
C ALA A 449 -3.66 6.34 -34.55
N ALA A 450 -3.96 7.17 -35.54
CA ALA A 450 -4.40 6.75 -36.88
C ALA A 450 -3.27 6.57 -37.90
N ARG A 451 -1.98 6.67 -37.54
CA ARG A 451 -0.87 6.67 -38.53
C ARG A 451 0.28 5.70 -38.31
N ARG A 452 0.06 4.58 -37.61
CA ARG A 452 0.89 3.37 -37.76
C ARG A 452 -0.03 2.14 -37.71
N PRO A 453 0.16 1.10 -38.55
CA PRO A 453 -0.61 -0.13 -38.44
C PRO A 453 -0.15 -0.87 -37.16
N GLY A 454 -0.65 -0.43 -36.01
CA GLY A 454 -0.45 -1.10 -34.74
C GLY A 454 -1.19 -2.44 -34.77
N ASN A 455 -0.52 -3.49 -34.29
CA ASN A 455 -1.08 -4.83 -34.19
C ASN A 455 -2.51 -4.76 -33.60
N PRO A 456 -3.54 -5.26 -34.32
CA PRO A 456 -4.94 -5.14 -33.89
C PRO A 456 -5.17 -5.74 -32.50
N TRP A 457 -4.45 -6.80 -32.14
CA TRP A 457 -4.52 -7.41 -30.81
C TRP A 457 -4.05 -6.48 -29.69
N HIS A 458 -3.01 -5.67 -29.94
CA HIS A 458 -2.56 -4.69 -28.94
C HIS A 458 -3.61 -3.58 -28.75
N ARG A 459 -4.22 -3.11 -29.84
CA ARG A 459 -5.28 -2.08 -29.77
C ARG A 459 -6.52 -2.61 -29.06
N GLY A 460 -6.96 -3.82 -29.40
CA GLY A 460 -8.09 -4.49 -28.74
C GLY A 460 -7.85 -4.73 -27.26
N MET A 461 -6.64 -5.18 -26.89
CA MET A 461 -6.25 -5.37 -25.48
C MET A 461 -6.28 -4.06 -24.69
N VAL A 462 -5.63 -3.00 -25.19
CA VAL A 462 -5.60 -1.69 -24.52
C VAL A 462 -7.01 -1.11 -24.42
N GLY A 463 -7.79 -1.16 -25.51
CA GLY A 463 -9.17 -0.68 -25.53
C GLY A 463 -10.08 -1.44 -24.58
N GLY A 464 -9.97 -2.77 -24.54
CA GLY A 464 -10.77 -3.63 -23.66
C GLY A 464 -10.48 -3.40 -22.18
N VAL A 465 -9.20 -3.37 -21.78
CA VAL A 465 -8.81 -3.09 -20.40
C VAL A 465 -9.20 -1.66 -19.99
N ALA A 466 -9.00 -0.67 -20.86
CA ALA A 466 -9.39 0.70 -20.58
C ALA A 466 -10.91 0.86 -20.44
N ALA A 467 -11.70 0.23 -21.32
CA ALA A 467 -13.16 0.26 -21.25
C ALA A 467 -13.65 -0.38 -19.95
N LEU A 468 -13.11 -1.54 -19.58
CA LEU A 468 -13.48 -2.23 -18.34
C LEU A 468 -13.09 -1.41 -17.11
N ALA A 469 -11.91 -0.78 -17.11
CA ALA A 469 -11.47 0.10 -16.02
C ALA A 469 -12.39 1.31 -15.85
N VAL A 470 -12.81 1.95 -16.95
CA VAL A 470 -13.74 3.07 -16.93
C VAL A 470 -15.14 2.64 -16.48
N LEU A 471 -15.64 1.50 -16.96
CA LEU A 471 -16.94 0.97 -16.54
C LEU A 471 -16.97 0.64 -15.05
N LEU A 472 -15.96 -0.06 -14.54
CA LEU A 472 -15.87 -0.39 -13.11
C LEU A 472 -15.70 0.87 -12.25
N ALA A 473 -14.88 1.83 -12.68
CA ALA A 473 -14.73 3.10 -11.99
C ALA A 473 -16.04 3.90 -11.99
N GLY A 474 -16.78 3.88 -13.11
CA GLY A 474 -18.11 4.47 -13.22
C GLY A 474 -19.12 3.80 -12.29
N ALA A 475 -19.13 2.46 -12.21
CA ALA A 475 -19.99 1.73 -11.26
C ALA A 475 -19.66 2.10 -9.80
N ALA A 476 -18.37 2.17 -9.45
CA ALA A 476 -17.93 2.61 -8.13
C ALA A 476 -18.29 4.09 -7.84
N LEU A 477 -18.35 4.95 -8.87
CA LEU A 477 -18.80 6.34 -8.76
C LEU A 477 -20.33 6.46 -8.63
N HIS A 478 -21.09 5.66 -9.38
CA HIS A 478 -22.56 5.68 -9.40
C HIS A 478 -23.21 5.00 -8.20
N MET A 479 -22.46 4.22 -7.43
CA MET A 479 -22.85 3.80 -6.08
C MET A 479 -22.63 4.91 -5.03
N VAL A 480 -22.18 6.09 -5.47
CA VAL A 480 -22.15 7.35 -4.72
C VAL A 480 -23.05 8.41 -5.40
N PRO A 481 -24.39 8.40 -5.23
CA PRO A 481 -25.18 9.60 -5.47
C PRO A 481 -26.15 9.92 -4.33
N GLY A 482 -26.09 11.17 -3.87
CA GLY A 482 -26.98 11.84 -2.91
C GLY A 482 -28.39 11.30 -2.72
N LEU A 483 -28.54 10.44 -1.70
CA LEU A 483 -29.74 10.31 -0.87
C LEU A 483 -29.40 10.87 0.51
N PRO A 484 -30.37 11.42 1.27
CA PRO A 484 -30.14 11.87 2.63
C PRO A 484 -29.71 10.64 3.44
N VAL A 485 -28.43 10.58 3.73
CA VAL A 485 -27.90 9.59 4.66
C VAL A 485 -28.38 10.08 6.04
N PRO A 486 -29.19 9.33 6.80
CA PRO A 486 -29.14 9.50 8.24
C PRO A 486 -27.68 9.30 8.58
N VAL A 487 -27.03 10.36 9.09
CA VAL A 487 -25.61 10.40 9.49
C VAL A 487 -25.13 8.98 9.73
N PRO A 488 -24.16 8.45 8.95
CA PRO A 488 -23.68 7.11 9.23
C PRO A 488 -23.24 7.13 10.68
N GLY A 489 -23.92 6.35 11.52
CA GLY A 489 -23.33 5.92 12.76
C GLY A 489 -21.95 5.34 12.46
N PRO A 490 -21.03 5.36 13.42
CA PRO A 490 -19.65 4.92 13.21
C PRO A 490 -19.62 3.58 12.48
N VAL A 491 -18.65 3.46 11.58
CA VAL A 491 -18.34 2.25 10.82
C VAL A 491 -18.48 1.04 11.74
N VAL A 492 -19.50 0.21 11.54
CA VAL A 492 -19.60 -1.08 12.21
C VAL A 492 -18.47 -1.93 11.63
N GLN A 493 -17.31 -1.86 12.29
CA GLN A 493 -16.33 -2.92 12.25
C GLN A 493 -17.06 -4.20 12.66
N ALA A 494 -16.62 -5.37 12.19
CA ALA A 494 -17.24 -6.61 12.63
C ALA A 494 -17.01 -6.74 14.15
N GLU A 495 -18.00 -6.30 14.92
CA GLU A 495 -17.98 -6.36 16.38
C GLU A 495 -17.93 -7.84 16.72
N THR A 496 -16.79 -8.30 17.24
CA THR A 496 -16.66 -9.68 17.65
C THR A 496 -17.16 -9.77 19.09
N PRO A 497 -18.29 -10.43 19.38
CA PRO A 497 -18.80 -10.54 20.73
C PRO A 497 -17.82 -11.38 21.57
N ARG A 498 -17.48 -10.87 22.74
CA ARG A 498 -16.72 -11.59 23.77
C ARG A 498 -17.64 -11.83 24.96
N TYR A 499 -18.20 -13.04 25.05
CA TYR A 499 -19.14 -13.39 26.11
C TYR A 499 -18.45 -13.43 27.47
N LEU A 500 -19.16 -12.93 28.49
CA LEU A 500 -18.70 -12.92 29.87
C LEU A 500 -18.61 -14.35 30.43
N SER A 501 -19.44 -15.27 29.96
CA SER A 501 -19.40 -16.70 30.31
C SER A 501 -18.08 -17.38 29.96
N ASP A 502 -17.31 -16.79 29.03
CA ASP A 502 -16.00 -17.31 28.59
C ASP A 502 -14.82 -16.55 29.23
N GLN A 503 -15.09 -15.62 30.17
CA GLN A 503 -14.08 -14.81 30.86
C GLN A 503 -13.85 -15.27 32.31
N VAL A 504 -12.73 -14.83 32.90
CA VAL A 504 -12.49 -14.99 34.33
C VAL A 504 -13.38 -14.00 35.08
N LEU A 505 -14.38 -14.51 35.79
CA LEU A 505 -15.30 -13.76 36.62
C LEU A 505 -14.82 -13.78 38.07
N VAL A 506 -14.77 -12.62 38.73
CA VAL A 506 -14.42 -12.51 40.16
C VAL A 506 -15.65 -12.06 40.93
N LEU A 507 -16.03 -12.82 41.96
CA LEU A 507 -17.05 -12.41 42.92
C LEU A 507 -16.36 -11.69 44.09
N ASP A 508 -16.83 -10.51 44.46
CA ASP A 508 -16.23 -9.72 45.55
C ASP A 508 -16.76 -10.09 46.96
N ASP A 509 -17.73 -11.02 47.06
CA ASP A 509 -18.30 -11.44 48.35
C ASP A 509 -17.44 -12.54 48.99
N ALA A 510 -16.56 -12.13 49.92
CA ALA A 510 -15.58 -13.00 50.58
C ALA A 510 -16.16 -13.95 51.66
N ASP A 511 -17.46 -13.88 51.95
CA ASP A 511 -18.11 -14.65 53.03
C ASP A 511 -19.10 -15.74 52.53
N ALA A 512 -19.21 -15.97 51.22
CA ALA A 512 -20.09 -17.00 50.67
C ALA A 512 -19.30 -18.27 50.28
N GLU A 513 -19.56 -19.39 50.94
CA GLU A 513 -19.22 -20.72 50.42
C GLU A 513 -19.76 -20.84 48.98
N ALA A 514 -18.89 -21.16 48.01
CA ALA A 514 -19.28 -21.26 46.60
C ALA A 514 -20.40 -22.30 46.40
N PRO A 515 -21.56 -21.89 45.84
CA PRO A 515 -21.81 -22.20 44.44
C PRO A 515 -22.55 -21.12 43.62
N ASP A 516 -22.81 -19.94 44.16
CA ASP A 516 -23.85 -19.06 43.59
C ASP A 516 -23.37 -18.14 42.43
N LEU A 517 -22.41 -18.61 41.63
CA LEU A 517 -22.10 -18.05 40.32
C LEU A 517 -21.95 -19.19 39.30
N VAL A 518 -22.85 -19.22 38.32
CA VAL A 518 -22.83 -20.19 37.22
C VAL A 518 -22.66 -19.45 35.91
N ALA A 519 -21.55 -19.70 35.22
CA ALA A 519 -21.35 -19.31 33.84
C ALA A 519 -21.83 -20.44 32.94
N VAL A 520 -22.83 -20.16 32.10
CA VAL A 520 -23.33 -21.07 31.07
C VAL A 520 -22.71 -20.65 29.75
N SER A 521 -21.95 -21.55 29.12
CA SER A 521 -21.25 -21.27 27.86
C SER A 521 -21.66 -22.25 26.77
N ALA A 522 -22.09 -21.70 25.63
CA ALA A 522 -22.37 -22.47 24.42
C ALA A 522 -21.10 -23.19 23.91
N ALA A 523 -19.93 -22.56 24.09
CA ALA A 523 -18.65 -23.12 23.69
C ALA A 523 -18.23 -24.30 24.57
N ALA A 524 -18.67 -24.33 25.83
CA ALA A 524 -18.46 -25.45 26.75
C ALA A 524 -19.48 -26.59 26.56
N GLY A 525 -20.56 -26.35 25.79
CA GLY A 525 -21.62 -27.33 25.55
C GLY A 525 -22.71 -27.37 26.62
N ASP A 526 -22.84 -26.30 27.42
CA ASP A 526 -23.81 -26.23 28.51
C ASP A 526 -25.25 -26.07 28.01
N SER A 527 -26.21 -26.43 28.86
CA SER A 527 -27.64 -26.23 28.57
C SER A 527 -28.04 -24.77 28.74
N ALA A 528 -28.76 -24.22 27.75
CA ALA A 528 -29.19 -22.84 27.74
C ALA A 528 -30.07 -22.46 28.95
N VAL A 529 -29.94 -21.23 29.42
CA VAL A 529 -30.77 -20.66 30.50
C VAL A 529 -31.99 -19.97 29.90
N THR A 530 -33.17 -20.23 30.44
CA THR A 530 -34.41 -19.59 29.97
C THR A 530 -34.79 -18.42 30.88
N VAL A 531 -34.94 -17.23 30.29
CA VAL A 531 -35.38 -16.02 31.00
C VAL A 531 -36.40 -15.29 30.13
N GLY A 532 -37.53 -14.89 30.72
CA GLY A 532 -38.61 -14.20 29.99
C GLY A 532 -39.15 -15.01 28.80
N GLY A 533 -39.14 -16.34 28.89
CA GLY A 533 -39.60 -17.26 27.83
C GLY A 533 -38.62 -17.46 26.67
N THR A 534 -37.41 -16.90 26.73
CA THR A 534 -36.37 -17.06 25.70
C THR A 534 -35.18 -17.84 26.26
N ALA A 535 -34.69 -18.83 25.52
CA ALA A 535 -33.51 -19.60 25.89
C ALA A 535 -32.22 -18.92 25.39
N TYR A 536 -31.26 -18.74 26.30
CA TYR A 536 -29.98 -18.09 26.03
C TYR A 536 -28.83 -19.08 26.22
N PRO A 537 -28.02 -19.33 25.19
CA PRO A 537 -26.95 -20.33 25.25
C PRO A 537 -25.70 -19.82 25.97
N ASN A 538 -25.58 -18.50 26.18
CA ASN A 538 -24.55 -17.87 27.01
C ASN A 538 -25.22 -17.04 28.11
N ALA A 539 -24.87 -17.27 29.37
CA ALA A 539 -25.42 -16.50 30.49
C ALA A 539 -24.49 -16.55 31.71
N VAL A 540 -24.61 -15.55 32.58
CA VAL A 540 -24.02 -15.56 33.91
C VAL A 540 -25.14 -15.46 34.93
N VAL A 541 -25.27 -16.45 35.81
CA VAL A 541 -26.31 -16.54 36.83
C VAL A 541 -25.66 -16.38 38.19
N ALA A 542 -26.17 -15.46 39.01
CA ALA A 542 -25.72 -15.29 40.39
C ALA A 542 -26.89 -15.10 41.36
N ARG A 543 -26.68 -15.37 42.64
CA ARG A 543 -27.69 -15.07 43.68
C ARG A 543 -27.54 -13.63 44.17
N THR A 544 -28.65 -12.98 44.52
CA THR A 544 -28.61 -11.62 45.09
C THR A 544 -28.41 -11.64 46.61
N PRO A 545 -27.70 -10.64 47.19
CA PRO A 545 -26.95 -9.62 46.48
C PRO A 545 -25.70 -10.22 45.82
N SER A 546 -25.32 -9.70 44.66
CA SER A 546 -24.07 -10.09 43.99
C SER A 546 -23.40 -8.90 43.34
N ARG A 547 -22.06 -8.97 43.33
CA ARG A 547 -21.18 -8.07 42.57
C ARG A 547 -20.16 -8.92 41.81
N ILE A 548 -20.32 -8.97 40.50
CA ILE A 548 -19.44 -9.73 39.59
C ILE A 548 -18.50 -8.73 38.91
N ARG A 549 -17.21 -8.77 39.22
CA ARG A 549 -16.20 -7.95 38.57
C ARG A 549 -15.61 -8.68 37.37
N VAL A 550 -15.57 -7.99 36.24
CA VAL A 550 -15.01 -8.47 34.96
C VAL A 550 -14.12 -7.38 34.37
N HIS A 551 -13.01 -7.79 33.75
CA HIS A 551 -12.12 -6.87 33.05
C HIS A 551 -12.48 -6.87 31.56
N PRO A 552 -12.87 -5.72 30.98
CA PRO A 552 -13.17 -5.64 29.56
C PRO A 552 -11.91 -5.96 28.73
N PRO A 553 -11.99 -6.83 27.71
CA PRO A 553 -10.86 -7.06 26.82
C PRO A 553 -10.46 -5.78 26.08
N SER A 554 -9.18 -5.69 25.67
CA SER A 554 -8.71 -4.51 24.94
C SER A 554 -9.44 -4.32 23.61
N GLY A 555 -9.87 -3.09 23.33
CA GLY A 555 -10.59 -2.76 22.09
C GLY A 555 -12.10 -2.94 22.16
N CYS A 556 -12.64 -3.27 23.32
CA CYS A 556 -14.08 -3.29 23.54
C CYS A 556 -14.56 -1.94 24.11
N ASP A 557 -15.59 -1.37 23.48
CA ASP A 557 -16.12 -0.05 23.79
C ASP A 557 -17.60 -0.09 24.20
N ARG A 558 -18.15 -1.30 24.36
CA ARG A 558 -19.57 -1.50 24.67
C ARG A 558 -19.81 -2.82 25.38
N LEU A 559 -20.73 -2.82 26.35
CA LEU A 559 -21.28 -4.02 26.99
C LEU A 559 -22.75 -4.14 26.63
N ARG A 560 -23.15 -5.34 26.19
CA ARG A 560 -24.55 -5.71 26.03
C ARG A 560 -24.90 -6.90 26.90
N ALA A 561 -26.11 -6.91 27.44
CA ALA A 561 -26.67 -8.04 28.18
C ALA A 561 -28.20 -7.93 28.23
N ARG A 562 -28.85 -9.00 28.68
CA ARG A 562 -30.25 -9.00 29.07
C ARG A 562 -30.37 -9.47 30.51
N THR A 563 -31.03 -8.70 31.36
CA THR A 563 -31.19 -9.06 32.77
C THR A 563 -32.54 -9.70 32.99
N GLY A 564 -32.61 -10.69 33.87
CA GLY A 564 -33.89 -11.16 34.38
C GLY A 564 -33.74 -12.05 35.60
N ILE A 565 -34.88 -12.47 36.13
CA ILE A 565 -34.98 -13.20 37.39
C ILE A 565 -35.32 -14.66 37.06
N GLY A 566 -34.69 -15.60 37.77
CA GLY A 566 -34.98 -17.03 37.61
C GLY A 566 -36.46 -17.34 37.87
N GLN A 567 -37.03 -18.27 37.09
CA GLN A 567 -38.46 -18.61 37.17
C GLN A 567 -38.88 -19.17 38.54
N ALA A 568 -37.96 -19.70 39.34
CA ALA A 568 -38.27 -20.17 40.69
C ALA A 568 -38.51 -19.03 41.70
N ASP A 569 -38.16 -17.79 41.36
CA ASP A 569 -38.15 -16.63 42.25
C ASP A 569 -39.20 -15.57 41.82
N GLU A 570 -40.41 -16.00 41.44
CA GLU A 570 -41.46 -15.12 40.85
C GLU A 570 -41.88 -13.94 41.74
N ALA A 571 -41.80 -14.11 43.05
CA ALA A 571 -42.13 -13.06 44.02
C ALA A 571 -40.98 -12.07 44.29
N ALA A 572 -39.80 -12.30 43.68
CA ALA A 572 -38.63 -11.49 43.95
C ALA A 572 -38.64 -10.16 43.18
N SER A 573 -38.10 -9.11 43.82
CA SER A 573 -37.86 -7.81 43.21
C SER A 573 -36.36 -7.52 43.20
N VAL A 574 -35.76 -7.53 42.01
CA VAL A 574 -34.32 -7.40 41.79
C VAL A 574 -34.01 -6.13 41.00
N THR A 575 -33.00 -5.39 41.44
CA THR A 575 -32.41 -4.25 40.73
C THR A 575 -31.06 -4.66 40.16
N PHE A 576 -30.88 -4.46 38.86
CA PHE A 576 -29.64 -4.73 38.13
C PHE A 576 -28.96 -3.41 37.80
N ALA A 577 -27.68 -3.30 38.14
CA ALA A 577 -26.87 -2.15 37.82
C ALA A 577 -25.53 -2.57 37.20
N VAL A 578 -25.02 -1.74 36.30
CA VAL A 578 -23.66 -1.89 35.75
C VAL A 578 -22.83 -0.71 36.21
N GLN A 579 -21.66 -0.99 36.78
CA GLN A 579 -20.69 0.03 37.19
C GLN A 579 -19.41 -0.12 36.35
N ALA A 580 -18.91 0.98 35.80
CA ALA A 580 -17.63 1.05 35.10
C ALA A 580 -16.66 1.91 35.92
N ASP A 581 -15.54 1.33 36.35
CA ASP A 581 -14.57 1.95 37.28
C ASP A 581 -15.22 2.65 38.48
N GLY A 582 -16.27 2.04 39.04
CA GLY A 582 -17.02 2.54 40.21
C GLY A 582 -18.14 3.55 39.90
N ALA A 583 -18.32 3.97 38.64
CA ALA A 583 -19.43 4.82 38.22
C ALA A 583 -20.60 3.99 37.65
N THR A 584 -21.81 4.18 38.16
CA THR A 584 -23.02 3.51 37.62
C THR A 584 -23.34 4.05 36.22
N VAL A 585 -23.29 3.16 35.23
CA VAL A 585 -23.58 3.44 33.81
C VAL A 585 -24.92 2.87 33.35
N PHE A 586 -25.51 1.97 34.13
CA PHE A 586 -26.86 1.44 33.91
C PHE A 586 -27.50 1.04 35.24
N ASP A 587 -28.82 1.23 35.33
CA ASP A 587 -29.67 0.79 36.43
C ASP A 587 -31.06 0.42 35.87
N SER A 588 -31.53 -0.80 36.14
CA SER A 588 -32.83 -1.27 35.67
C SER A 588 -34.01 -0.75 36.48
N GLY A 589 -33.76 -0.14 37.64
CA GLY A 589 -34.73 -0.04 38.72
C GLY A 589 -35.13 -1.41 39.26
N ALA A 590 -36.07 -1.43 40.20
CA ALA A 590 -36.64 -2.67 40.73
C ALA A 590 -37.48 -3.39 39.65
N ARG A 591 -37.21 -4.68 39.43
CA ARG A 591 -37.86 -5.52 38.42
C ARG A 591 -38.41 -6.78 39.06
N THR A 592 -39.52 -7.29 38.55
CA THR A 592 -40.12 -8.58 38.91
C THR A 592 -40.09 -9.53 37.71
N VAL A 593 -40.39 -10.82 37.90
CA VAL A 593 -40.48 -11.78 36.79
C VAL A 593 -41.52 -11.37 35.74
N ALA A 594 -42.62 -10.72 36.17
CA ALA A 594 -43.67 -10.22 35.28
C ALA A 594 -43.21 -9.08 34.35
N ASP A 595 -42.18 -8.32 34.74
CA ASP A 595 -41.65 -7.21 33.93
C ASP A 595 -40.77 -7.70 32.76
N GLY A 596 -40.50 -9.01 32.68
CA GLY A 596 -39.67 -9.61 31.65
C GLY A 596 -38.21 -9.15 31.71
N THR A 597 -37.47 -9.38 30.63
CA THR A 597 -36.05 -9.03 30.55
C THR A 597 -35.84 -7.54 30.30
N ALA A 598 -34.87 -6.92 30.98
CA ALA A 598 -34.40 -5.58 30.62
C ALA A 598 -33.12 -5.67 29.76
N GLU A 599 -33.03 -4.78 28.77
CA GLU A 599 -31.86 -4.71 27.88
C GLU A 599 -30.81 -3.77 28.46
N VAL A 600 -29.59 -4.27 28.56
CA VAL A 600 -28.40 -3.51 28.93
C VAL A 600 -27.65 -3.24 27.64
N ASP A 601 -27.45 -1.98 27.29
CA ASP A 601 -26.58 -1.56 26.20
C ASP A 601 -25.82 -0.29 26.62
N VAL A 602 -24.63 -0.46 27.20
CA VAL A 602 -23.84 0.63 27.76
C VAL A 602 -22.53 0.87 27.01
N PRO A 603 -22.22 2.12 26.65
CA PRO A 603 -20.88 2.47 26.16
C PRO A 603 -19.87 2.39 27.31
N LEU A 604 -18.70 1.83 27.02
CA LEU A 604 -17.58 1.76 27.93
C LEU A 604 -16.47 2.70 27.45
N PRO A 605 -16.01 3.67 28.28
CA PRO A 605 -14.81 4.44 27.97
C PRO A 605 -13.63 3.51 27.64
N ALA A 606 -12.81 3.87 26.66
CA ALA A 606 -11.63 3.06 26.28
C ALA A 606 -10.59 2.89 27.41
N THR A 607 -10.71 3.67 28.49
CA THR A 607 -9.88 3.59 29.69
C THR A 607 -10.46 2.70 30.78
N THR A 608 -11.63 2.08 30.55
CA THR A 608 -12.32 1.28 31.57
C THR A 608 -11.46 0.09 31.97
N THR A 609 -11.11 0.00 33.25
CA THR A 609 -10.25 -1.07 33.78
C THR A 609 -11.06 -2.20 34.40
N ALA A 610 -12.21 -1.91 34.98
CA ALA A 610 -13.12 -2.89 35.57
C ALA A 610 -14.57 -2.54 35.29
N VAL A 611 -15.37 -3.56 35.01
CA VAL A 611 -16.82 -3.50 34.91
C VAL A 611 -17.41 -4.42 35.97
N GLU A 612 -18.39 -3.92 36.71
CA GLU A 612 -19.07 -4.66 37.77
C GLU A 612 -20.55 -4.79 37.45
N LEU A 613 -21.02 -6.03 37.47
CA LEU A 613 -22.44 -6.37 37.33
C LEU A 613 -22.99 -6.58 38.74
N VAL A 614 -23.88 -5.68 39.14
CA VAL A 614 -24.43 -5.64 40.50
C VAL A 614 -25.90 -6.02 40.43
N ALA A 615 -26.31 -7.02 41.21
CA ALA A 615 -27.70 -7.38 41.38
C ALA A 615 -28.06 -7.31 42.87
N THR A 616 -29.10 -6.54 43.20
CA THR A 616 -29.58 -6.37 44.58
C THR A 616 -31.05 -6.70 44.64
N SER A 617 -31.52 -7.30 45.73
CA SER A 617 -32.92 -7.68 45.89
C SER A 617 -33.49 -7.07 47.17
N SER A 618 -34.68 -6.50 47.07
CA SER A 618 -35.41 -5.97 48.23
C SER A 618 -36.29 -7.02 48.93
N SER A 619 -36.38 -8.22 48.38
CA SER A 619 -37.30 -9.29 48.80
C SER A 619 -36.60 -10.58 49.26
N GLY A 620 -35.28 -10.55 49.47
CA GLY A 620 -34.46 -11.72 49.84
C GLY A 620 -33.60 -12.25 48.70
N SER A 621 -32.92 -13.38 48.89
CA SER A 621 -32.02 -13.95 47.86
C SER A 621 -32.83 -14.46 46.66
N ALA A 622 -32.46 -14.04 45.45
CA ALA A 622 -33.10 -14.44 44.20
C ALA A 622 -32.03 -14.71 43.13
N SER A 623 -32.39 -15.48 42.11
CA SER A 623 -31.51 -15.82 40.98
C SER A 623 -31.50 -14.67 39.98
N ALA A 624 -30.42 -13.90 39.97
CA ALA A 624 -30.15 -12.83 39.01
C ALA A 624 -29.43 -13.39 37.78
N VAL A 625 -30.04 -13.26 36.61
CA VAL A 625 -29.50 -13.77 35.35
C VAL A 625 -29.07 -12.61 34.45
N TRP A 626 -27.82 -12.64 34.03
CA TRP A 626 -27.24 -11.80 32.97
C TRP A 626 -27.12 -12.65 31.71
N ALA A 627 -28.21 -12.71 30.94
CA ALA A 627 -28.32 -13.46 29.70
C ALA A 627 -27.61 -12.74 28.54
N ASP A 628 -26.96 -13.51 27.68
CA ASP A 628 -26.25 -13.01 26.49
C ASP A 628 -25.25 -11.88 26.79
N ALA A 629 -24.67 -11.86 28.00
CA ALA A 629 -23.78 -10.79 28.41
C ALA A 629 -22.45 -10.88 27.66
N HIS A 630 -22.12 -9.85 26.86
CA HIS A 630 -20.91 -9.79 26.05
C HIS A 630 -20.37 -8.37 25.87
N PHE A 631 -19.05 -8.28 25.70
CA PHE A 631 -18.40 -7.07 25.21
C PHE A 631 -18.40 -7.05 23.68
N LEU A 632 -18.66 -5.89 23.10
CA LEU A 632 -18.50 -5.64 21.67
C LEU A 632 -17.14 -5.00 21.45
N CYS A 633 -16.34 -5.65 20.60
CA CYS A 633 -14.96 -5.26 20.40
C CYS A 633 -14.71 -4.90 18.94
N VAL A 634 -14.11 -3.73 18.77
CA VAL A 634 -13.73 -3.11 17.50
C VAL A 634 -12.49 -3.85 17.00
N SER A 635 -12.60 -4.57 15.87
CA SER A 635 -11.57 -5.48 15.34
C SER A 635 -10.63 -4.87 14.31
#